data_AF-A0A7S4ARS3-F1
#
_entry.id   AF-A0A7S4ARS3-F1
#
_cell.length_a   1.000
_cell.length_b   1.000
_cell.length_c   1.000
_cell.angle_alpha   90.00
_cell.angle_beta   90.00
_cell.angle_gamma   90.00
#
_symmetry.space_group_name_H-M   'P 1'
#
loop_
_entity.id
_entity.type
_entity.pdbx_description
1 polymer ?
#
loop_
_entity_poly.entity_id
_entity_poly.type
_entity_poly.pdbx_seq_one_letter_code
_entity_poly.pdbx_strand_id
1 'polypeptide(L)'
;MRFIALVSGGKDSIYSILQAIHNGHELVACLHLGAPAVDENDNSKGDQQEEESYMYQTAASEVVKVMVEECLGVEMLLYPRQGKSVNTGLVYENTTPKDEVEDLFLALEQATKRFDIEAVCSGAILSTYQRVRIEHVCNRLSLTSLSYLWRLCPQKELLRQMLDDGIEAVLVKVACPPGLVPRKHLNKSLRFLSDTGLLERLNQLYQFHVCGEGGEYESLVIDSPLHKKKLVLEEVEIVETDAGDGVGELRILSCRAEEKVEGDIPLLEQLRHRSQEQSEYADEKSSTDNAEIVVAAAATDDGDNEYDEIEDTTTTIARRTMTPRMSFIPHVYQGAGGLLHFSEIMSPVTATSLPIGSKSEAELAVEEAMEIFATLKTGLQSHGATAKDVFYVHLYLSEISHFATINAHYQAFFGSLLPPSRSCVALGRGVLPGARRVLLDCKVQIGSGEYMRSSTNRATADEGNPYAVAAHETMTSKLREVLHVQSVSNWAPICVGPYSQVNTLRSGLQFLAGQIGLLPETMALQPTWSLQLEQCWKNVASVLDALNGGSLKDVFGSLIYISDKIYPEENSLELLESISKNQIRSNGSILAGRIDSLLDETELFGGYEDQGTWEEMKTQEEKEEEEEAMCNPCPILVVSIPEMPKGALVEVEVITSTAEASRSLDTKDADYSIDCNRKTSIECGAPTGWESGHTFPAASSRNNEGVRIDSFARVIGTGCAAAALATASRSSDCSEPWEIQSKSMLVDMLSSVQSVLAEARAGLTTRNMIHVRLFFVSSKESADGQYIVCNDGVQLRSSLSAAVNSMMENNHPATSVIPVKAIDTIGVVPKHVGNENRIIMFAMQVLLLDPVHLETEIWIHKDR
;
A
#
# COMPACT_ATOMS: atom_id res chain seq x y z
N MET A 1 -17.62 -1.67 15.69
CA MET A 1 -17.73 -0.19 15.67
C MET A 1 -19.18 0.19 15.39
N ARG A 2 -19.61 1.33 15.90
CA ARG A 2 -20.92 1.94 15.59
C ARG A 2 -20.80 2.80 14.35
N PHE A 3 -21.64 2.55 13.34
CA PHE A 3 -21.50 3.21 12.04
C PHE A 3 -22.79 3.89 11.56
N ILE A 4 -22.59 4.91 10.73
CA ILE A 4 -23.63 5.55 9.92
C ILE A 4 -23.48 5.10 8.47
N ALA A 5 -24.59 4.74 7.82
CA ALA A 5 -24.57 4.30 6.42
C ALA A 5 -24.96 5.43 5.46
N LEU A 6 -24.19 5.62 4.39
CA LEU A 6 -24.59 6.46 3.26
C LEU A 6 -25.56 5.67 2.38
N VAL A 7 -26.82 6.09 2.33
CA VAL A 7 -27.90 5.34 1.67
C VAL A 7 -28.43 6.12 0.48
N SER A 8 -28.48 5.47 -0.69
CA SER A 8 -29.14 6.00 -1.89
C SER A 8 -30.46 5.30 -2.22
N GLY A 9 -30.77 4.18 -1.56
CA GLY A 9 -31.85 3.27 -1.96
C GLY A 9 -31.42 2.17 -2.93
N GLY A 10 -30.24 2.32 -3.53
CA GLY A 10 -29.68 1.34 -4.45
C GLY A 10 -29.19 0.06 -3.78
N LYS A 11 -29.07 -1.01 -4.59
CA LYS A 11 -28.59 -2.34 -4.17
C LYS A 11 -27.25 -2.27 -3.42
N ASP A 12 -26.34 -1.40 -3.87
CA ASP A 12 -24.98 -1.33 -3.34
C ASP A 12 -24.96 -0.75 -1.93
N SER A 13 -25.77 0.27 -1.69
CA SER A 13 -25.90 0.89 -0.36
C SER A 13 -26.44 -0.10 0.67
N ILE A 14 -27.52 -0.83 0.36
CA ILE A 14 -28.11 -1.80 1.30
C ILE A 14 -27.22 -3.03 1.50
N TYR A 15 -26.59 -3.51 0.43
CA TYR A 15 -25.68 -4.65 0.55
C TYR A 15 -24.40 -4.29 1.34
N SER A 16 -23.90 -3.06 1.23
CA SER A 16 -22.76 -2.61 2.05
C SER A 16 -23.08 -2.60 3.55
N ILE A 17 -24.31 -2.22 3.92
CA ILE A 17 -24.80 -2.30 5.30
C ILE A 17 -24.86 -3.75 5.77
N LEU A 18 -25.37 -4.65 4.92
CA LEU A 18 -25.44 -6.07 5.23
C LEU A 18 -24.05 -6.64 5.52
N GLN A 19 -23.05 -6.31 4.69
CA GLN A 19 -21.67 -6.75 4.89
C GLN A 19 -21.03 -6.16 6.15
N ALA A 20 -21.29 -4.87 6.46
CA ALA A 20 -20.81 -4.27 7.70
C ALA A 20 -21.40 -4.95 8.94
N ILE A 21 -22.69 -5.29 8.92
CA ILE A 21 -23.35 -6.00 10.03
C ILE A 21 -22.79 -7.42 10.20
N HIS A 22 -22.54 -8.15 9.12
CA HIS A 22 -21.92 -9.49 9.19
C HIS A 22 -20.52 -9.47 9.81
N ASN A 23 -19.77 -8.39 9.59
CA ASN A 23 -18.45 -8.16 10.19
C ASN A 23 -18.53 -7.66 11.66
N GLY A 24 -19.72 -7.65 12.28
CA GLY A 24 -19.90 -7.30 13.68
C GLY A 24 -19.98 -5.80 13.96
N HIS A 25 -20.27 -4.98 12.94
CA HIS A 25 -20.52 -3.54 13.11
C HIS A 25 -22.00 -3.27 13.41
N GLU A 26 -22.26 -2.23 14.20
CA GLU A 26 -23.62 -1.86 14.61
C GLU A 26 -24.11 -0.63 13.84
N LEU A 27 -25.24 -0.77 13.13
CA LEU A 27 -25.88 0.32 12.40
C LEU A 27 -26.66 1.23 13.37
N VAL A 28 -26.27 2.50 13.45
CA VAL A 28 -26.90 3.50 14.32
C VAL A 28 -27.92 4.36 13.56
N ALA A 29 -27.52 4.88 12.40
CA ALA A 29 -28.33 5.77 11.59
C ALA A 29 -27.99 5.62 10.10
N CYS A 30 -28.87 6.14 9.24
CA CYS A 30 -28.61 6.29 7.81
C CYS A 30 -28.57 7.77 7.43
N LEU A 31 -27.69 8.14 6.50
CA LEU A 31 -27.58 9.48 5.94
C LEU A 31 -27.87 9.42 4.44
N HIS A 32 -28.73 10.32 3.97
CA HIS A 32 -29.00 10.53 2.56
C HIS A 32 -28.88 12.01 2.22
N LEU A 33 -28.14 12.30 1.16
CA LEU A 33 -28.02 13.64 0.61
C LEU A 33 -29.05 13.80 -0.50
N GLY A 34 -30.13 14.50 -0.19
CA GLY A 34 -31.25 14.69 -1.10
C GLY A 34 -30.96 15.72 -2.19
N ALA A 35 -31.87 15.81 -3.17
CA ALA A 35 -31.85 16.85 -4.20
C ALA A 35 -31.78 18.27 -3.60
N PRO A 36 -31.21 19.25 -4.31
CA PRO A 36 -31.07 20.60 -3.80
C PRO A 36 -32.41 21.21 -3.39
N ALA A 37 -32.41 21.94 -2.28
CA ALA A 37 -33.60 22.61 -1.77
C ALA A 37 -34.11 23.62 -2.82
N VAL A 38 -35.33 23.39 -3.32
CA VAL A 38 -35.97 24.32 -4.25
C VAL A 38 -36.37 25.57 -3.48
N ASP A 39 -35.73 26.70 -3.78
CA ASP A 39 -36.20 28.00 -3.30
C ASP A 39 -37.57 28.30 -3.95
N GLU A 40 -38.64 28.28 -3.14
CA GLU A 40 -40.03 28.54 -3.57
C GLU A 40 -40.24 29.94 -4.22
N ASN A 41 -39.23 30.80 -4.25
CA ASN A 41 -39.30 32.17 -4.77
C ASN A 41 -38.73 32.37 -6.19
N ASP A 42 -38.13 31.35 -6.83
CA ASP A 42 -37.63 31.48 -8.20
C ASP A 42 -38.64 30.90 -9.22
N ASN A 43 -39.42 31.78 -9.84
CA ASN A 43 -40.47 31.45 -10.83
C ASN A 43 -39.91 31.06 -12.23
N SER A 44 -38.69 30.56 -12.32
CA SER A 44 -38.11 30.04 -13.56
C SER A 44 -38.41 28.54 -13.73
N LYS A 45 -39.69 28.19 -13.83
CA LYS A 45 -40.21 26.82 -14.10
C LYS A 45 -39.88 26.27 -15.52
N GLY A 46 -38.75 26.63 -16.12
CA GLY A 46 -38.50 26.42 -17.54
C GLY A 46 -37.33 25.51 -17.91
N ASP A 47 -36.27 25.42 -17.10
CA ASP A 47 -35.00 24.85 -17.60
C ASP A 47 -34.05 24.39 -16.47
N GLN A 48 -34.60 23.84 -15.37
CA GLN A 48 -33.75 23.12 -14.41
C GLN A 48 -33.59 21.70 -14.94
N GLN A 49 -32.66 21.51 -15.88
CA GLN A 49 -31.99 20.23 -16.04
C GLN A 49 -31.58 19.76 -14.64
N GLU A 50 -32.10 18.62 -14.21
CA GLU A 50 -31.65 17.94 -12.99
C GLU A 50 -30.12 17.85 -13.09
N GLU A 51 -29.42 18.69 -12.33
CA GLU A 51 -27.96 18.75 -12.41
C GLU A 51 -27.42 17.40 -11.94
N GLU A 52 -26.88 16.62 -12.88
CA GLU A 52 -26.33 15.28 -12.64
C GLU A 52 -25.16 15.38 -11.64
N SER A 53 -25.33 14.79 -10.46
CA SER A 53 -24.24 14.62 -9.50
C SER A 53 -23.42 13.40 -9.89
N TYR A 54 -22.09 13.54 -9.89
CA TYR A 54 -21.19 12.40 -10.08
C TYR A 54 -21.06 11.55 -8.80
N MET A 55 -21.46 12.08 -7.64
CA MET A 55 -21.29 11.38 -6.36
C MET A 55 -22.56 10.66 -5.90
N TYR A 56 -23.74 11.22 -6.14
CA TYR A 56 -24.98 10.71 -5.54
C TYR A 56 -25.98 10.26 -6.60
N GLN A 57 -26.59 9.10 -6.35
CA GLN A 57 -27.79 8.67 -7.06
C GLN A 57 -28.93 9.65 -6.73
N THR A 58 -29.53 10.22 -7.76
CA THR A 58 -30.68 11.12 -7.65
C THR A 58 -32.00 10.39 -7.89
N ALA A 59 -32.00 9.28 -8.63
CA ALA A 59 -33.22 8.58 -8.99
C ALA A 59 -33.86 7.89 -7.77
N ALA A 60 -35.20 7.98 -7.71
CA ALA A 60 -36.04 7.40 -6.64
C ALA A 60 -35.73 7.90 -5.22
N SER A 61 -35.12 9.08 -5.09
CA SER A 61 -34.79 9.70 -3.79
C SER A 61 -36.02 9.94 -2.91
N GLU A 62 -37.23 10.05 -3.49
CA GLU A 62 -38.46 10.30 -2.74
C GLU A 62 -38.84 9.13 -1.82
N VAL A 63 -38.42 7.92 -2.16
CA VAL A 63 -38.83 6.68 -1.49
C VAL A 63 -37.83 6.22 -0.42
N VAL A 64 -36.60 6.73 -0.47
CA VAL A 64 -35.51 6.34 0.45
C VAL A 64 -35.92 6.58 1.91
N LYS A 65 -36.68 7.64 2.20
CA LYS A 65 -37.17 7.93 3.55
C LYS A 65 -38.07 6.84 4.11
N VAL A 66 -39.08 6.43 3.34
CA VAL A 66 -40.01 5.36 3.73
C VAL A 66 -39.26 4.04 3.85
N MET A 67 -38.35 3.75 2.91
CA MET A 67 -37.52 2.55 2.95
C MET A 67 -36.69 2.47 4.24
N VAL A 68 -36.01 3.55 4.65
CA VAL A 68 -35.16 3.52 5.85
C VAL A 68 -35.98 3.55 7.15
N GLU A 69 -36.88 4.52 7.31
CA GLU A 69 -37.60 4.72 8.57
C GLU A 69 -38.64 3.62 8.82
N GLU A 70 -39.39 3.20 7.80
CA GLU A 70 -40.47 2.21 7.94
C GLU A 70 -40.01 0.78 7.64
N CYS A 71 -39.18 0.57 6.61
CA CYS A 71 -38.74 -0.78 6.24
C CYS A 71 -37.52 -1.26 7.04
N LEU A 72 -36.45 -0.47 7.18
CA LEU A 72 -35.32 -0.84 8.06
C LEU A 72 -35.61 -0.60 9.55
N GLY A 73 -36.43 0.40 9.87
CA GLY A 73 -36.71 0.78 11.26
C GLY A 73 -35.51 1.47 11.93
N VAL A 74 -34.74 2.24 11.16
CA VAL A 74 -33.55 2.97 11.59
C VAL A 74 -33.78 4.46 11.34
N GLU A 75 -33.18 5.33 12.18
CA GLU A 75 -33.33 6.76 12.03
C GLU A 75 -32.55 7.29 10.81
N MET A 76 -33.18 8.18 10.04
CA MET A 76 -32.60 8.74 8.82
C MET A 76 -32.33 10.23 8.98
N LEU A 77 -31.12 10.66 8.62
CA LEU A 77 -30.78 12.05 8.40
C LEU A 77 -30.93 12.36 6.91
N LEU A 78 -31.84 13.28 6.60
CA LEU A 78 -31.97 13.85 5.27
C LEU A 78 -31.28 15.21 5.25
N TYR A 79 -30.23 15.35 4.45
CA TYR A 79 -29.53 16.61 4.27
C TYR A 79 -29.73 17.13 2.83
N PRO A 80 -30.34 18.30 2.64
CA PRO A 80 -30.51 18.87 1.30
C PRO A 80 -29.18 19.42 0.78
N ARG A 81 -28.78 19.03 -0.44
CA ARG A 81 -27.56 19.54 -1.06
C ARG A 81 -27.71 21.01 -1.45
N GLN A 82 -26.61 21.76 -1.37
CA GLN A 82 -26.52 23.14 -1.87
C GLN A 82 -25.34 23.32 -2.83
N GLY A 83 -24.30 22.53 -2.65
CA GLY A 83 -23.11 22.51 -3.48
C GLY A 83 -23.31 21.81 -4.82
N LYS A 84 -22.48 22.20 -5.79
CA LYS A 84 -22.39 21.59 -7.12
C LYS A 84 -21.10 20.80 -7.26
N SER A 85 -20.99 19.94 -8.27
CA SER A 85 -19.74 19.25 -8.62
C SER A 85 -18.70 20.27 -9.13
N VAL A 86 -17.95 20.90 -8.22
CA VAL A 86 -16.97 21.96 -8.56
C VAL A 86 -15.60 21.36 -8.80
N ASN A 87 -15.10 20.54 -7.87
CA ASN A 87 -13.84 19.83 -8.05
C ASN A 87 -14.09 18.45 -8.65
N THR A 88 -13.82 18.31 -9.96
CA THR A 88 -13.92 17.01 -10.67
C THR A 88 -12.58 16.26 -10.74
N GLY A 89 -11.54 16.73 -10.05
CA GLY A 89 -10.24 16.08 -10.00
C GLY A 89 -10.30 14.67 -9.41
N LEU A 90 -9.31 13.83 -9.79
CA LEU A 90 -9.11 12.48 -9.22
C LEU A 90 -8.70 12.53 -7.74
N VAL A 91 -8.08 13.62 -7.31
CA VAL A 91 -7.62 13.85 -5.94
C VAL A 91 -8.33 15.07 -5.39
N TYR A 92 -8.93 14.94 -4.21
CA TYR A 92 -9.60 16.04 -3.51
C TYR A 92 -8.68 16.57 -2.40
N GLU A 93 -7.95 17.67 -2.67
CA GLU A 93 -6.95 18.22 -1.73
C GLU A 93 -7.46 19.40 -0.88
N ASN A 94 -8.26 20.28 -1.49
CA ASN A 94 -8.65 21.56 -0.90
C ASN A 94 -10.16 21.60 -0.71
N THR A 95 -10.60 22.16 0.42
CA THR A 95 -12.01 22.49 0.65
C THR A 95 -12.44 23.52 -0.39
N THR A 96 -13.18 23.08 -1.40
CA THR A 96 -13.73 23.96 -2.43
C THR A 96 -15.05 24.52 -1.91
N PRO A 97 -15.18 25.86 -1.72
CA PRO A 97 -16.43 26.45 -1.26
C PRO A 97 -17.55 26.13 -2.25
N LYS A 98 -18.71 25.67 -1.75
CA LYS A 98 -19.89 25.27 -2.53
C LYS A 98 -19.73 23.98 -3.34
N ASP A 99 -18.82 23.09 -2.95
CA ASP A 99 -18.73 21.74 -3.52
C ASP A 99 -19.65 20.75 -2.80
N GLU A 100 -20.12 19.73 -3.53
CA GLU A 100 -21.02 18.69 -3.01
C GLU A 100 -20.39 17.81 -1.91
N VAL A 101 -19.06 17.85 -1.80
CA VAL A 101 -18.27 17.15 -0.76
C VAL A 101 -18.34 17.88 0.59
N GLU A 102 -18.43 19.22 0.58
CA GLU A 102 -18.56 19.98 1.83
C GLU A 102 -19.95 19.82 2.44
N ASP A 103 -20.98 19.63 1.61
CA ASP A 103 -22.31 19.27 2.10
C ASP A 103 -22.30 17.93 2.85
N LEU A 104 -21.55 16.94 2.36
CA LEU A 104 -21.34 15.66 3.05
C LEU A 104 -20.60 15.83 4.38
N PHE A 105 -19.58 16.69 4.41
CA PHE A 105 -18.86 17.02 5.63
C PHE A 105 -19.80 17.62 6.69
N LEU A 106 -20.59 18.63 6.33
CA LEU A 106 -21.56 19.27 7.23
C LEU A 106 -22.63 18.28 7.72
N ALA A 107 -23.11 17.41 6.83
CA ALA A 107 -24.10 16.40 7.18
C ALA A 107 -23.55 15.37 8.18
N LEU A 108 -22.32 14.91 7.99
CA LEU A 108 -21.66 13.98 8.92
C LEU A 108 -21.24 14.67 10.23
N GLU A 109 -20.88 15.95 10.20
CA GLU A 109 -20.65 16.75 11.41
C GLU A 109 -21.93 16.89 12.25
N GLN A 110 -23.08 17.10 11.60
CA GLN A 110 -24.38 17.10 12.28
C GLN A 110 -24.72 15.71 12.84
N ALA A 111 -24.39 14.65 12.10
CA ALA A 111 -24.63 13.28 12.52
C ALA A 111 -23.81 12.89 13.76
N THR A 112 -22.51 13.23 13.79
CA THR A 112 -21.61 12.96 14.94
C THR A 112 -22.01 13.72 16.20
N LYS A 113 -22.64 14.89 16.06
CA LYS A 113 -23.21 15.63 17.22
C LYS A 113 -24.48 14.99 17.76
N ARG A 114 -25.26 14.29 16.93
CA ARG A 114 -26.54 13.68 17.29
C ARG A 114 -26.41 12.22 17.75
N PHE A 115 -25.49 11.49 17.15
CA PHE A 115 -25.28 10.07 17.36
C PHE A 115 -23.81 9.79 17.67
N ASP A 116 -23.58 8.79 18.50
CA ASP A 116 -22.24 8.34 18.86
C ASP A 116 -21.73 7.35 17.79
N ILE A 117 -21.01 7.89 16.80
CA ILE A 117 -20.58 7.22 15.56
C ILE A 117 -19.04 7.17 15.51
N GLU A 118 -18.50 6.02 15.12
CA GLU A 118 -17.06 5.77 14.96
C GLU A 118 -16.67 5.57 13.47
N ALA A 119 -17.64 5.22 12.62
CA ALA A 119 -17.39 4.83 11.24
C ALA A 119 -18.51 5.25 10.26
N VAL A 120 -18.16 5.40 8.99
CA VAL A 120 -19.09 5.68 7.87
C VAL A 120 -19.04 4.53 6.88
N CYS A 121 -20.18 3.95 6.54
CA CYS A 121 -20.28 2.88 5.55
C CYS A 121 -20.71 3.43 4.18
N SER A 122 -20.02 3.01 3.12
CA SER A 122 -20.32 3.40 1.74
C SER A 122 -20.45 2.19 0.81
N GLY A 123 -21.34 2.31 -0.18
CA GLY A 123 -21.62 1.28 -1.17
C GLY A 123 -20.83 1.40 -2.47
N ALA A 124 -19.74 2.17 -2.51
CA ALA A 124 -18.96 2.32 -3.74
C ALA A 124 -18.21 1.03 -4.10
N ILE A 125 -18.42 0.49 -5.31
CA ILE A 125 -17.76 -0.75 -5.77
C ILE A 125 -16.48 -0.42 -6.54
N LEU A 126 -16.52 0.29 -7.66
CA LEU A 126 -15.31 0.55 -8.46
C LEU A 126 -14.90 2.03 -8.47
N SER A 127 -15.84 2.94 -8.25
CA SER A 127 -15.61 4.39 -8.36
C SER A 127 -14.55 4.91 -7.36
N THR A 128 -13.36 5.21 -7.89
CA THR A 128 -12.30 5.87 -7.10
C THR A 128 -12.68 7.31 -6.76
N TYR A 129 -13.45 7.98 -7.63
CA TYR A 129 -13.94 9.35 -7.43
C TYR A 129 -14.77 9.49 -6.15
N GLN A 130 -15.74 8.58 -5.95
CA GLN A 130 -16.61 8.56 -4.77
C GLN A 130 -15.82 8.20 -3.52
N ARG A 131 -15.00 7.13 -3.58
CA ARG A 131 -14.20 6.67 -2.44
C ARG A 131 -13.28 7.76 -1.88
N VAL A 132 -12.47 8.41 -2.73
CA VAL A 132 -11.48 9.40 -2.28
C VAL A 132 -12.15 10.58 -1.57
N ARG A 133 -13.34 11.00 -2.01
CA ARG A 133 -14.11 12.08 -1.36
C ARG A 133 -14.65 11.67 -0.01
N ILE A 134 -15.24 10.47 0.08
CA ILE A 134 -15.75 9.92 1.35
C ILE A 134 -14.61 9.74 2.35
N GLU A 135 -13.48 9.16 1.92
CA GLU A 135 -12.29 9.00 2.75
C GLU A 135 -11.74 10.34 3.23
N HIS A 136 -11.71 11.35 2.36
CA HIS A 136 -11.27 12.70 2.73
C HIS A 136 -12.16 13.32 3.83
N VAL A 137 -13.48 13.19 3.71
CA VAL A 137 -14.44 13.66 4.72
C VAL A 137 -14.29 12.88 6.03
N CYS A 138 -14.16 11.55 5.95
CA CYS A 138 -13.97 10.69 7.12
C CYS A 138 -12.68 11.04 7.87
N ASN A 139 -11.58 11.25 7.15
CA ASN A 139 -10.29 11.64 7.73
C ASN A 139 -10.38 12.98 8.48
N ARG A 140 -11.14 13.96 7.96
CA ARG A 140 -11.34 15.26 8.63
C ARG A 140 -12.14 15.14 9.92
N LEU A 141 -13.12 14.23 9.96
CA LEU A 141 -13.97 13.98 11.12
C LEU A 141 -13.42 12.90 12.06
N SER A 142 -12.21 12.38 11.80
CA SER A 142 -11.62 11.24 12.52
C SER A 142 -12.53 9.99 12.57
N LEU A 143 -13.31 9.77 11.51
CA LEU A 143 -14.17 8.59 11.34
C LEU A 143 -13.48 7.54 10.47
N THR A 144 -13.78 6.26 10.71
CA THR A 144 -13.28 5.16 9.86
C THR A 144 -14.20 4.93 8.66
N SER A 145 -13.66 4.91 7.44
CA SER A 145 -14.43 4.56 6.24
C SER A 145 -14.55 3.04 6.07
N LEU A 146 -15.78 2.53 5.96
CA LEU A 146 -16.10 1.11 5.70
C LEU A 146 -16.59 0.97 4.26
N SER A 147 -15.78 0.34 3.40
CA SER A 147 -16.07 0.16 1.97
C SER A 147 -15.83 -1.29 1.57
N TYR A 148 -16.65 -2.20 2.13
CA TYR A 148 -16.52 -3.64 1.93
C TYR A 148 -16.67 -4.09 0.48
N LEU A 149 -17.45 -3.35 -0.32
CA LEU A 149 -17.68 -3.68 -1.73
C LEU A 149 -16.61 -3.15 -2.67
N TRP A 150 -15.70 -2.30 -2.17
CA TRP A 150 -14.76 -1.63 -3.03
C TRP A 150 -13.77 -2.61 -3.67
N ARG A 151 -13.67 -2.60 -5.00
CA ARG A 151 -12.87 -3.51 -5.84
C ARG A 151 -13.17 -5.00 -5.62
N LEU A 152 -14.41 -5.34 -5.22
CA LEU A 152 -14.87 -6.72 -5.26
C LEU A 152 -15.21 -7.11 -6.70
N CYS A 153 -14.47 -8.07 -7.22
CA CYS A 153 -14.67 -8.64 -8.55
C CYS A 153 -14.57 -10.19 -8.51
N PRO A 154 -15.12 -10.91 -9.51
CA PRO A 154 -15.83 -10.43 -10.71
C PRO A 154 -17.23 -9.84 -10.41
N GLN A 155 -17.63 -8.80 -11.14
CA GLN A 155 -18.93 -8.11 -10.94
C GLN A 155 -20.14 -9.03 -11.11
N LYS A 156 -20.06 -10.02 -12.00
CA LYS A 156 -21.11 -11.03 -12.20
C LYS A 156 -21.35 -11.85 -10.94
N GLU A 157 -20.27 -12.31 -10.30
CA GLU A 157 -20.37 -13.08 -9.07
C GLU A 157 -20.86 -12.22 -7.92
N LEU A 158 -20.41 -10.97 -7.83
CA LEU A 158 -20.87 -10.02 -6.84
C LEU A 158 -22.38 -9.77 -6.94
N LEU A 159 -22.89 -9.51 -8.15
CA LEU A 159 -24.34 -9.35 -8.35
C LEU A 159 -25.09 -10.63 -7.98
N ARG A 160 -24.58 -11.81 -8.37
CA ARG A 160 -25.22 -13.07 -8.01
C ARG A 160 -25.25 -13.28 -6.49
N GLN A 161 -24.16 -12.98 -5.79
CA GLN A 161 -24.07 -13.03 -4.32
C GLN A 161 -25.08 -12.07 -3.67
N MET A 162 -25.16 -10.82 -4.13
CA MET A 162 -26.18 -9.87 -3.64
C MET A 162 -27.59 -10.42 -3.76
N LEU A 163 -27.91 -11.01 -4.92
CA LEU A 163 -29.22 -11.59 -5.16
C LEU A 163 -29.46 -12.82 -4.27
N ASP A 164 -28.46 -13.70 -4.13
CA ASP A 164 -28.55 -14.96 -3.37
C ASP A 164 -28.62 -14.72 -1.86
N ASP A 165 -27.99 -13.64 -1.38
CA ASP A 165 -28.12 -13.14 -0.01
C ASP A 165 -29.49 -12.47 0.26
N GLY A 166 -30.40 -12.49 -0.71
CA GLY A 166 -31.79 -12.08 -0.54
C GLY A 166 -32.07 -10.60 -0.81
N ILE A 167 -31.19 -9.88 -1.53
CA ILE A 167 -31.49 -8.52 -1.97
C ILE A 167 -32.44 -8.56 -3.17
N GLU A 168 -33.68 -8.09 -2.98
CA GLU A 168 -34.64 -7.88 -4.06
C GLU A 168 -34.61 -6.41 -4.50
N ALA A 169 -34.03 -6.14 -5.67
CA ALA A 169 -33.97 -4.80 -6.26
C ALA A 169 -34.73 -4.72 -7.59
N VAL A 170 -35.22 -3.53 -7.93
CA VAL A 170 -35.81 -3.19 -9.24
C VAL A 170 -35.01 -2.10 -9.94
N LEU A 171 -35.06 -2.06 -11.27
CA LEU A 171 -34.50 -0.96 -12.05
C LEU A 171 -35.37 0.29 -11.98
N VAL A 172 -34.75 1.40 -11.60
CA VAL A 172 -35.39 2.73 -11.52
C VAL A 172 -34.87 3.72 -12.55
N LYS A 173 -33.64 3.55 -13.05
CA LYS A 173 -33.12 4.36 -14.15
C LYS A 173 -32.32 3.49 -15.09
N VAL A 174 -32.35 3.80 -16.38
CA VAL A 174 -31.52 3.16 -17.40
C VAL A 174 -30.92 4.23 -18.31
N ALA A 175 -29.64 4.11 -18.60
CA ALA A 175 -28.87 5.05 -19.42
C ALA A 175 -27.85 4.33 -20.33
N CYS A 176 -28.23 3.18 -20.89
CA CYS A 176 -27.35 2.37 -21.75
C CYS A 176 -27.99 2.04 -23.12
N PRO A 177 -27.91 2.97 -24.10
CA PRO A 177 -28.24 2.73 -25.50
C PRO A 177 -27.01 2.25 -26.32
N PRO A 178 -27.08 1.16 -27.11
CA PRO A 178 -28.16 0.18 -27.26
C PRO A 178 -28.05 -0.94 -26.22
N GLY A 179 -29.11 -1.17 -25.45
CA GLY A 179 -29.14 -2.31 -24.53
C GLY A 179 -30.40 -2.35 -23.68
N LEU A 180 -30.42 -1.51 -22.65
CA LEU A 180 -31.57 -1.43 -21.75
C LEU A 180 -32.64 -0.49 -22.32
N VAL A 181 -33.83 -1.04 -22.59
CA VAL A 181 -34.96 -0.26 -23.11
C VAL A 181 -35.87 0.16 -21.95
N PRO A 182 -36.11 1.46 -21.72
CA PRO A 182 -36.91 1.97 -20.60
C PRO A 182 -38.26 1.24 -20.44
N ARG A 183 -39.10 1.21 -21.48
CA ARG A 183 -40.43 0.57 -21.41
C ARG A 183 -40.43 -0.94 -21.14
N LYS A 184 -39.31 -1.62 -21.40
CA LYS A 184 -39.22 -3.09 -21.23
C LYS A 184 -38.60 -3.47 -19.89
N HIS A 185 -37.63 -2.70 -19.42
CA HIS A 185 -36.76 -3.09 -18.31
C HIS A 185 -36.97 -2.27 -17.03
N LEU A 186 -37.52 -1.04 -17.11
CA LEU A 186 -37.86 -0.29 -15.90
C LEU A 186 -38.94 -1.03 -15.09
N ASN A 187 -38.83 -0.93 -13.77
CA ASN A 187 -39.68 -1.65 -12.80
C ASN A 187 -39.64 -3.19 -12.93
N LYS A 188 -38.60 -3.75 -13.57
CA LYS A 188 -38.32 -5.19 -13.53
C LYS A 188 -37.34 -5.51 -12.41
N SER A 189 -37.53 -6.67 -11.79
CA SER A 189 -36.60 -7.20 -10.79
C SER A 189 -35.24 -7.46 -11.42
N LEU A 190 -34.18 -7.08 -10.70
CA LEU A 190 -32.80 -7.32 -11.10
C LEU A 190 -32.50 -8.82 -11.20
N ARG A 191 -33.12 -9.65 -10.33
CA ARG A 191 -33.02 -11.12 -10.41
C ARG A 191 -33.56 -11.65 -11.73
N PHE A 192 -34.70 -11.16 -12.18
CA PHE A 192 -35.26 -11.53 -13.49
C PHE A 192 -34.32 -11.15 -14.65
N LEU A 193 -33.68 -9.98 -14.60
CA LEU A 193 -32.75 -9.53 -15.64
C LEU A 193 -31.43 -10.33 -15.64
N SER A 194 -30.96 -10.72 -14.45
CA SER A 194 -29.81 -11.59 -14.28
C SER A 194 -30.10 -13.01 -14.79
N ASP A 195 -31.22 -13.61 -14.38
CA ASP A 195 -31.60 -14.98 -14.74
C ASP A 195 -31.89 -15.15 -16.23
N THR A 196 -32.33 -14.08 -16.90
CA THR A 196 -32.53 -14.06 -18.37
C THR A 196 -31.22 -13.94 -19.16
N GLY A 197 -30.08 -13.81 -18.48
CA GLY A 197 -28.76 -13.64 -19.10
C GLY A 197 -28.67 -12.38 -19.96
N LEU A 198 -29.53 -11.38 -19.72
CA LEU A 198 -29.51 -10.14 -20.51
C LEU A 198 -28.26 -9.32 -20.17
N LEU A 199 -27.99 -9.13 -18.87
CA LEU A 199 -26.86 -8.33 -18.40
C LEU A 199 -25.52 -8.93 -18.85
N GLU A 200 -25.40 -10.26 -18.84
CA GLU A 200 -24.21 -10.98 -19.30
C GLU A 200 -23.96 -10.78 -20.80
N ARG A 201 -25.03 -10.88 -21.62
CA ARG A 201 -24.91 -10.63 -23.06
C ARG A 201 -24.54 -9.19 -23.37
N LEU A 202 -25.07 -8.23 -22.60
CA LEU A 202 -24.69 -6.82 -22.76
C LEU A 202 -23.23 -6.59 -22.37
N ASN A 203 -22.75 -7.27 -21.32
CA ASN A 203 -21.36 -7.18 -20.89
C ASN A 203 -20.41 -7.67 -22.00
N GLN A 204 -20.70 -8.83 -22.59
CA GLN A 204 -19.90 -9.39 -23.69
C GLN A 204 -19.94 -8.56 -24.97
N LEU A 205 -21.07 -7.92 -25.29
CA LEU A 205 -21.25 -7.20 -26.56
C LEU A 205 -20.82 -5.73 -26.49
N TYR A 206 -20.97 -5.09 -25.33
CA TYR A 206 -20.85 -3.63 -25.19
C TYR A 206 -19.96 -3.21 -24.01
N GLN A 207 -19.23 -4.14 -23.38
CA GLN A 207 -18.47 -3.89 -22.14
C GLN A 207 -19.34 -3.33 -21.01
N PHE A 208 -20.62 -3.71 -21.01
CA PHE A 208 -21.60 -3.28 -20.01
C PHE A 208 -21.17 -3.71 -18.60
N HIS A 209 -21.19 -2.80 -17.64
CA HIS A 209 -20.93 -3.12 -16.24
C HIS A 209 -22.14 -3.84 -15.62
N VAL A 210 -22.01 -5.12 -15.32
CA VAL A 210 -23.10 -5.95 -14.78
C VAL A 210 -23.67 -5.36 -13.47
N CYS A 211 -22.83 -4.73 -12.65
CA CYS A 211 -23.26 -4.03 -11.42
C CYS A 211 -23.74 -2.59 -11.65
N GLY A 212 -23.73 -2.05 -12.88
CA GLY A 212 -24.23 -0.71 -13.19
C GLY A 212 -23.28 0.44 -12.81
N GLU A 213 -22.00 0.15 -12.53
CA GLU A 213 -20.99 1.14 -12.09
C GLU A 213 -20.79 2.32 -13.05
N GLY A 214 -20.98 2.09 -14.36
CA GLY A 214 -20.86 3.13 -15.38
C GLY A 214 -22.04 4.11 -15.43
N GLY A 215 -22.97 4.05 -14.47
CA GLY A 215 -24.23 4.80 -14.52
C GLY A 215 -25.24 4.21 -15.51
N GLU A 216 -24.99 2.99 -16.01
CA GLU A 216 -25.79 2.33 -17.03
C GLU A 216 -27.22 2.04 -16.57
N TYR A 217 -27.37 1.76 -15.27
CA TYR A 217 -28.65 1.67 -14.61
C TYR A 217 -28.54 2.03 -13.13
N GLU A 218 -29.63 2.53 -12.58
CA GLU A 218 -29.78 2.70 -11.13
C GLU A 218 -30.88 1.75 -10.62
N SER A 219 -30.73 1.32 -9.38
CA SER A 219 -31.63 0.33 -8.75
C SER A 219 -32.26 0.89 -7.49
N LEU A 220 -33.38 0.29 -7.08
CA LEU A 220 -34.04 0.51 -5.80
C LEU A 220 -34.32 -0.83 -5.14
N VAL A 221 -33.93 -0.99 -3.87
CA VAL A 221 -34.19 -2.21 -3.11
C VAL A 221 -35.61 -2.19 -2.56
N ILE A 222 -36.39 -3.20 -2.94
CA ILE A 222 -37.76 -3.42 -2.49
C ILE A 222 -37.79 -4.27 -1.22
N ASP A 223 -36.93 -5.28 -1.17
CA ASP A 223 -36.83 -6.18 -0.02
C ASP A 223 -35.38 -6.62 0.24
N SER A 224 -35.06 -6.87 1.51
CA SER A 224 -33.77 -7.37 1.96
C SER A 224 -33.91 -8.10 3.30
N PRO A 225 -32.93 -8.93 3.72
CA PRO A 225 -32.92 -9.54 5.05
C PRO A 225 -32.85 -8.52 6.20
N LEU A 226 -32.45 -7.27 5.91
CA LEU A 226 -32.41 -6.17 6.87
C LEU A 226 -33.78 -5.51 7.06
N HIS A 227 -34.66 -5.62 6.07
CA HIS A 227 -35.97 -5.00 6.10
C HIS A 227 -36.94 -5.78 7.01
N LYS A 228 -37.59 -5.06 7.92
CA LYS A 228 -38.74 -5.53 8.72
C LYS A 228 -40.00 -5.60 7.88
N LYS A 229 -40.19 -4.61 7.01
CA LYS A 229 -41.34 -4.48 6.10
C LYS A 229 -40.86 -4.47 4.66
N LYS A 230 -41.65 -5.05 3.76
CA LYS A 230 -41.42 -4.99 2.32
C LYS A 230 -41.93 -3.67 1.78
N LEU A 231 -41.14 -3.00 0.94
CA LEU A 231 -41.60 -1.82 0.21
C LEU A 231 -42.51 -2.27 -0.95
N VAL A 232 -43.64 -1.61 -1.17
CA VAL A 232 -44.52 -1.89 -2.31
C VAL A 232 -44.78 -0.60 -3.06
N LEU A 233 -44.46 -0.60 -4.35
CA LEU A 233 -44.70 0.52 -5.26
C LEU A 233 -46.15 0.43 -5.78
N GLU A 234 -46.98 1.43 -5.51
CA GLU A 234 -48.39 1.42 -5.91
C GLU A 234 -48.59 2.12 -7.26
N GLU A 235 -48.08 3.36 -7.37
CA GLU A 235 -48.20 4.18 -8.57
C GLU A 235 -46.82 4.60 -9.04
N VAL A 236 -46.50 4.26 -10.29
CA VAL A 236 -45.21 4.57 -10.94
C VAL A 236 -45.44 5.11 -12.35
N GLU A 237 -44.65 6.10 -12.74
CA GLU A 237 -44.63 6.71 -14.06
C GLU A 237 -43.26 6.52 -14.70
N ILE A 238 -43.23 6.16 -15.98
CA ILE A 238 -41.98 6.06 -16.76
C ILE A 238 -41.80 7.36 -17.53
N VAL A 239 -40.73 8.10 -17.21
CA VAL A 239 -40.35 9.32 -17.89
C VAL A 239 -39.20 9.00 -18.84
N GLU A 240 -39.42 9.17 -20.14
CA GLU A 240 -38.39 9.04 -21.18
C GLU A 240 -37.94 10.44 -21.61
N THR A 241 -36.64 10.68 -21.71
CA THR A 241 -36.13 11.93 -22.29
C THR A 241 -36.46 11.99 -23.79
N ASP A 242 -36.97 13.14 -24.24
CA ASP A 242 -37.57 13.35 -25.58
C ASP A 242 -36.61 13.14 -26.78
N ALA A 243 -35.31 12.92 -26.54
CA ALA A 243 -34.26 12.90 -27.57
C ALA A 243 -33.96 11.53 -28.19
N GLY A 244 -34.70 10.46 -27.89
CA GLY A 244 -34.42 9.15 -28.51
C GLY A 244 -33.08 8.52 -28.09
N ASP A 245 -32.45 9.09 -27.06
CA ASP A 245 -31.16 8.66 -26.49
C ASP A 245 -31.29 7.38 -25.64
N GLY A 246 -32.47 6.76 -25.56
CA GLY A 246 -32.67 5.50 -24.84
C GLY A 246 -32.53 5.60 -23.31
N VAL A 247 -32.43 6.81 -22.75
CA VAL A 247 -32.41 7.09 -21.31
C VAL A 247 -33.84 7.20 -20.78
N GLY A 248 -34.11 6.62 -19.62
CA GLY A 248 -35.40 6.74 -18.95
C GLY A 248 -35.34 6.47 -17.46
N GLU A 249 -36.25 7.12 -16.73
CA GLU A 249 -36.35 7.08 -15.27
C GLU A 249 -37.77 6.68 -14.82
N LEU A 250 -37.84 6.00 -13.68
CA LEU A 250 -39.07 5.59 -13.01
C LEU A 250 -39.37 6.57 -11.87
N ARG A 251 -40.33 7.46 -12.10
CA ARG A 251 -40.85 8.36 -11.06
C ARG A 251 -41.90 7.64 -10.22
N ILE A 252 -41.71 7.60 -8.90
CA ILE A 252 -42.59 6.88 -7.98
C ILE A 252 -43.55 7.90 -7.33
N LEU A 253 -44.86 7.74 -7.59
CA LEU A 253 -45.89 8.66 -7.11
C LEU A 253 -46.44 8.26 -5.73
N SER A 254 -46.59 6.95 -5.49
CA SER A 254 -47.06 6.40 -4.21
C SER A 254 -46.36 5.07 -3.88
N CYS A 255 -45.99 4.90 -2.61
CA CYS A 255 -45.42 3.68 -2.07
C CYS A 255 -45.96 3.41 -0.66
N ARG A 256 -45.93 2.14 -0.23
CA ARG A 256 -46.32 1.72 1.12
C ARG A 256 -45.37 0.66 1.67
N ALA A 257 -45.23 0.58 3.00
CA ALA A 257 -44.53 -0.50 3.69
C ALA A 257 -45.52 -1.60 4.13
N GLU A 258 -45.31 -2.83 3.68
CA GLU A 258 -46.14 -4.00 3.97
C GLU A 258 -45.40 -4.98 4.91
N GLU A 259 -46.08 -5.50 5.94
CA GLU A 259 -45.47 -6.45 6.88
C GLU A 259 -45.10 -7.77 6.19
N LYS A 260 -43.97 -8.37 6.58
CA LYS A 260 -43.57 -9.70 6.10
C LYS A 260 -44.38 -10.81 6.77
N VAL A 261 -44.52 -11.95 6.09
CA VAL A 261 -45.24 -13.13 6.61
C VAL A 261 -44.47 -13.75 7.78
N GLU A 262 -45.17 -14.20 8.83
CA GLU A 262 -44.59 -14.79 10.05
C GLU A 262 -43.62 -15.95 9.73
N GLY A 263 -42.32 -15.70 9.85
CA GLY A 263 -41.24 -16.67 9.60
C GLY A 263 -39.87 -16.04 9.33
N ASP A 264 -39.86 -14.83 8.75
CA ASP A 264 -38.64 -14.08 8.42
C ASP A 264 -38.32 -13.04 9.51
N ILE A 265 -37.61 -13.45 10.57
CA ILE A 265 -37.12 -12.49 11.57
C ILE A 265 -35.96 -11.70 10.93
N PRO A 266 -36.03 -10.35 10.85
CA PRO A 266 -34.97 -9.53 10.25
C PRO A 266 -33.62 -9.79 10.93
N LEU A 267 -32.55 -9.89 10.13
CA LEU A 267 -31.21 -10.22 10.63
C LEU A 267 -30.75 -9.25 11.72
N LEU A 268 -31.13 -7.97 11.60
CA LEU A 268 -30.83 -6.92 12.56
C LEU A 268 -31.45 -7.19 13.96
N GLU A 269 -32.62 -7.83 14.01
CA GLU A 269 -33.31 -8.17 15.26
C GLU A 269 -32.75 -9.44 15.89
N GLN A 270 -32.39 -10.44 15.07
CA GLN A 270 -31.69 -11.65 15.53
C GLN A 270 -30.33 -11.33 16.17
N LEU A 271 -29.59 -10.37 15.60
CA LEU A 271 -28.30 -9.93 16.12
C LEU A 271 -28.46 -9.08 17.40
N ARG A 272 -29.47 -8.20 17.48
CA ARG A 272 -29.77 -7.44 18.71
C ARG A 272 -30.10 -8.35 19.89
N HIS A 273 -30.86 -9.42 19.67
CA HIS A 273 -31.15 -10.41 20.71
C HIS A 273 -29.89 -11.17 21.16
N ARG A 274 -29.00 -11.53 20.24
CA ARG A 274 -27.72 -12.19 20.56
C ARG A 274 -26.78 -11.29 21.38
N SER A 275 -26.74 -9.98 21.09
CA SER A 275 -25.96 -9.00 21.85
C SER A 275 -26.51 -8.78 23.27
N GLN A 276 -27.85 -8.81 23.44
CA GLN A 276 -28.48 -8.71 24.76
C GLN A 276 -28.25 -9.97 25.62
N GLU A 277 -28.38 -11.16 25.03
CA GLU A 277 -28.08 -12.44 25.70
C GLU A 277 -26.60 -12.56 26.11
N GLN A 278 -25.66 -12.03 25.31
CA GLN A 278 -24.25 -11.97 25.67
C GLN A 278 -23.96 -10.95 26.79
N SER A 279 -24.74 -9.87 26.91
CA SER A 279 -24.61 -8.93 28.03
C SER A 279 -25.17 -9.50 29.34
N GLU A 280 -26.28 -10.25 29.29
CA GLU A 280 -26.86 -10.91 30.47
C GLU A 280 -26.00 -12.09 30.97
N TYR A 281 -25.27 -12.77 30.07
CA TYR A 281 -24.28 -13.80 30.46
C TYR A 281 -22.96 -13.24 31.00
N ALA A 282 -22.64 -11.97 30.71
CA ALA A 282 -21.42 -11.30 31.21
C ALA A 282 -21.58 -10.79 32.66
N ASP A 283 -22.80 -10.49 33.10
CA ASP A 283 -23.10 -10.04 34.47
C ASP A 283 -23.01 -11.16 35.52
N GLU A 284 -23.11 -12.44 35.13
CA GLU A 284 -22.95 -13.57 36.07
C GLU A 284 -21.49 -14.06 36.26
N LYS A 285 -20.52 -13.50 35.54
CA LYS A 285 -19.09 -13.88 35.67
C LYS A 285 -18.13 -12.76 36.05
N SER A 286 -18.59 -11.54 36.32
CA SER A 286 -17.73 -10.45 36.81
C SER A 286 -17.59 -10.44 38.35
N SER A 287 -17.01 -11.51 38.89
CA SER A 287 -16.32 -11.40 40.18
C SER A 287 -14.99 -12.11 40.08
N THR A 288 -13.92 -11.33 40.26
CA THR A 288 -12.48 -11.62 40.21
C THR A 288 -11.78 -11.41 38.86
N ASP A 289 -10.81 -10.49 38.92
CA ASP A 289 -9.72 -10.17 37.98
C ASP A 289 -9.97 -9.05 36.94
N ASN A 290 -9.98 -7.81 37.44
CA ASN A 290 -9.75 -6.60 36.66
C ASN A 290 -8.24 -6.44 36.38
N ALA A 291 -7.80 -6.76 35.16
CA ALA A 291 -6.58 -6.23 34.58
C ALA A 291 -6.97 -5.15 33.56
N GLU A 292 -6.58 -3.91 33.84
CA GLU A 292 -6.88 -2.72 33.03
C GLU A 292 -6.28 -2.85 31.62
N ILE A 293 -7.15 -2.85 30.60
CA ILE A 293 -6.78 -2.60 29.21
C ILE A 293 -6.91 -1.09 28.99
N VAL A 294 -5.78 -0.41 28.90
CA VAL A 294 -5.72 1.02 28.55
C VAL A 294 -5.81 1.15 27.03
N VAL A 295 -7.02 1.44 26.53
CA VAL A 295 -7.21 1.97 25.17
C VAL A 295 -6.88 3.46 25.23
N ALA A 296 -5.72 3.86 24.72
CA ALA A 296 -5.34 5.26 24.61
C ALA A 296 -6.15 5.92 23.48
N ALA A 297 -7.29 6.50 23.83
CA ALA A 297 -8.00 7.47 23.01
C ALA A 297 -7.16 8.76 22.97
N ALA A 298 -6.79 9.20 21.77
CA ALA A 298 -6.16 10.49 21.54
C ALA A 298 -7.19 11.60 21.75
N ALA A 299 -7.10 12.30 22.87
CA ALA A 299 -7.80 13.55 23.11
C ALA A 299 -6.90 14.71 22.69
N THR A 300 -7.31 15.47 21.68
CA THR A 300 -6.71 16.75 21.31
C THR A 300 -7.43 17.85 22.08
N ASP A 301 -6.69 18.62 22.86
CA ASP A 301 -7.15 19.86 23.50
C ASP A 301 -6.74 21.01 22.58
N ASP A 302 -7.73 21.64 21.98
CA ASP A 302 -7.58 22.78 21.07
C ASP A 302 -7.24 24.04 21.86
N GLY A 303 -6.09 24.62 21.54
CA GLY A 303 -5.72 25.98 21.93
C GLY A 303 -5.47 26.80 20.67
N ASP A 304 -6.47 27.60 20.29
CA ASP A 304 -6.41 28.63 19.26
C ASP A 304 -5.10 29.43 19.35
N ASN A 305 -4.38 29.59 18.22
CA ASN A 305 -3.53 30.77 18.02
C ASN A 305 -3.38 31.11 16.54
N GLU A 306 -3.67 32.38 16.28
CA GLU A 306 -3.65 33.10 15.01
C GLU A 306 -2.30 33.05 14.28
N TYR A 307 -2.40 33.15 12.96
CA TYR A 307 -1.30 33.40 12.04
C TYR A 307 -0.67 34.76 12.34
N ASP A 308 0.65 34.79 12.59
CA ASP A 308 1.45 36.00 12.46
C ASP A 308 2.73 35.71 11.66
N GLU A 309 2.84 36.41 10.53
CA GLU A 309 4.07 36.62 9.77
C GLU A 309 5.07 37.39 10.64
N ILE A 310 6.30 36.91 10.81
CA ILE A 310 7.37 37.71 11.40
C ILE A 310 8.63 37.66 10.54
N GLU A 311 8.97 38.85 10.06
CA GLU A 311 10.15 39.24 9.28
C GLU A 311 11.49 39.00 9.99
N ASP A 312 12.52 38.85 9.14
CA ASP A 312 13.94 38.95 9.42
C ASP A 312 14.31 39.96 10.53
N THR A 313 15.02 39.49 11.57
CA THR A 313 16.00 40.36 12.24
C THR A 313 17.22 39.56 12.72
N THR A 314 18.36 40.02 12.23
CA THR A 314 19.69 39.46 12.44
C THR A 314 20.28 39.91 13.78
N THR A 315 21.20 39.10 14.30
CA THR A 315 22.29 39.42 15.26
C THR A 315 21.94 39.66 16.74
N THR A 316 22.20 38.66 17.59
CA THR A 316 23.02 38.89 18.80
C THR A 316 23.76 37.62 19.23
N ILE A 317 25.05 37.82 19.54
CA ILE A 317 26.07 36.82 19.80
C ILE A 317 25.90 36.23 21.21
N ALA A 318 25.71 34.91 21.32
CA ALA A 318 25.96 34.15 22.55
C ALA A 318 26.94 33.01 22.25
N ARG A 319 28.15 33.14 22.78
CA ARG A 319 29.22 32.13 22.70
C ARG A 319 28.75 30.81 23.34
N ARG A 320 28.33 29.86 22.52
CA ARG A 320 28.23 28.44 22.88
C ARG A 320 29.58 27.77 22.63
N THR A 321 30.12 27.15 23.67
CA THR A 321 31.25 26.22 23.62
C THR A 321 31.02 25.16 22.54
N MET A 322 31.91 25.10 21.56
CA MET A 322 31.82 24.18 20.42
C MET A 322 32.08 22.75 20.87
N THR A 323 31.05 21.90 20.84
CA THR A 323 31.21 20.46 20.67
C THR A 323 31.40 20.16 19.17
N PRO A 324 32.22 19.17 18.80
CA PRO A 324 32.48 18.87 17.39
C PRO A 324 31.20 18.29 16.76
N ARG A 325 30.62 19.03 15.82
CA ARG A 325 29.53 18.53 14.97
C ARG A 325 30.11 17.51 14.00
N MET A 326 29.71 16.24 14.11
CA MET A 326 29.91 15.29 13.01
C MET A 326 28.92 15.64 11.90
N SER A 327 29.40 16.17 10.78
CA SER A 327 28.56 16.37 9.60
C SER A 327 28.41 15.03 8.88
N PHE A 328 27.35 14.28 9.19
CA PHE A 328 26.93 13.18 8.33
C PHE A 328 26.25 13.80 7.11
N ILE A 329 26.96 13.83 5.97
CA ILE A 329 26.41 14.34 4.73
C ILE A 329 25.60 13.19 4.12
N PRO A 330 24.29 13.36 3.88
CA PRO A 330 23.48 12.30 3.29
C PRO A 330 24.04 11.90 1.93
N HIS A 331 24.06 10.60 1.65
CA HIS A 331 24.48 10.09 0.35
C HIS A 331 23.34 10.32 -0.64
N VAL A 332 23.55 11.25 -1.58
CA VAL A 332 22.58 11.58 -2.63
C VAL A 332 23.04 11.02 -3.95
N TYR A 333 22.25 10.10 -4.50
CA TYR A 333 22.37 9.65 -5.88
C TYR A 333 21.44 10.46 -6.77
N GLN A 334 21.94 10.88 -7.93
CA GLN A 334 21.16 11.53 -8.98
C GLN A 334 21.26 10.71 -10.28
N GLY A 335 20.15 10.12 -10.68
CA GLY A 335 20.03 9.29 -11.88
C GLY A 335 19.38 10.01 -13.05
N ALA A 336 19.33 9.32 -14.20
CA ALA A 336 18.58 9.75 -15.37
C ALA A 336 17.07 9.86 -15.07
N GLY A 337 16.35 10.67 -15.86
CA GLY A 337 14.89 10.79 -15.75
C GLY A 337 14.37 11.48 -14.48
N GLY A 338 15.23 12.17 -13.72
CA GLY A 338 14.83 12.90 -12.51
C GLY A 338 14.68 12.02 -11.27
N LEU A 339 15.31 10.83 -11.25
CA LEU A 339 15.32 9.94 -10.10
C LEU A 339 16.41 10.36 -9.11
N LEU A 340 16.05 10.60 -7.85
CA LEU A 340 16.99 10.83 -6.76
C LEU A 340 16.83 9.76 -5.67
N HIS A 341 17.93 9.46 -4.99
CA HIS A 341 17.90 8.61 -3.81
C HIS A 341 18.75 9.23 -2.71
N PHE A 342 18.11 9.56 -1.59
CA PHE A 342 18.76 9.98 -0.37
C PHE A 342 18.88 8.78 0.56
N SER A 343 20.11 8.43 0.94
CA SER A 343 20.38 7.30 1.84
C SER A 343 21.15 7.74 3.07
N GLU A 344 20.97 6.98 4.14
CA GLU A 344 21.59 7.15 5.44
C GLU A 344 21.37 8.53 6.08
N ILE A 345 20.16 9.08 5.97
CA ILE A 345 19.85 10.35 6.65
C ILE A 345 19.69 10.07 8.15
N MET A 346 20.56 10.69 8.94
CA MET A 346 20.62 10.59 10.40
C MET A 346 20.76 11.98 11.02
N SER A 347 20.39 12.13 12.30
CA SER A 347 20.66 13.37 13.02
C SER A 347 22.17 13.68 13.06
N PRO A 348 22.60 14.95 12.86
CA PRO A 348 24.00 15.34 12.98
C PRO A 348 24.52 15.22 14.43
N VAL A 349 23.64 15.13 15.41
CA VAL A 349 23.96 15.02 16.84
C VAL A 349 23.98 13.54 17.23
N THR A 350 25.04 13.08 17.90
CA THR A 350 25.09 11.73 18.46
C THR A 350 24.30 11.67 19.75
N ALA A 351 23.61 10.56 20.03
CA ALA A 351 22.79 10.41 21.23
C ALA A 351 23.60 10.56 22.53
N THR A 352 24.90 10.24 22.49
CA THR A 352 25.85 10.39 23.61
C THR A 352 26.18 11.84 23.98
N SER A 353 25.84 12.82 23.12
CA SER A 353 26.20 14.24 23.30
C SER A 353 25.08 15.11 23.88
N LEU A 354 23.87 14.56 24.03
CA LEU A 354 22.74 15.27 24.64
C LEU A 354 22.81 15.16 26.17
N PRO A 355 22.62 16.27 26.91
CA PRO A 355 22.69 16.25 28.37
C PRO A 355 21.61 15.33 28.94
N ILE A 356 22.02 14.40 29.80
CA ILE A 356 21.14 13.53 30.58
C ILE A 356 20.23 14.44 31.42
N GLY A 357 18.98 14.64 30.98
CA GLY A 357 18.03 15.54 31.65
C GLY A 357 16.62 15.52 31.07
N SER A 358 15.68 15.01 31.87
CA SER A 358 14.20 15.17 31.82
C SER A 358 13.37 14.65 30.64
N LYS A 359 13.92 14.41 29.45
CA LYS A 359 13.13 13.98 28.26
C LYS A 359 13.06 12.47 28.13
N SER A 360 11.93 11.95 27.66
CA SER A 360 11.76 10.52 27.38
C SER A 360 12.54 10.11 26.12
N GLU A 361 12.90 8.82 26.00
CA GLU A 361 13.56 8.28 24.79
C GLU A 361 12.76 8.54 23.51
N ALA A 362 11.42 8.49 23.61
CA ALA A 362 10.53 8.78 22.49
C ALA A 362 10.55 10.26 22.07
N GLU A 363 10.64 11.20 23.01
CA GLU A 363 10.80 12.64 22.70
C GLU A 363 12.13 12.91 21.99
N LEU A 364 13.21 12.26 22.42
CA LEU A 364 14.51 12.40 21.77
C LEU A 364 14.50 11.82 20.35
N ALA A 365 13.81 10.69 20.14
CA ALA A 365 13.61 10.12 18.80
C ALA A 365 12.83 11.07 17.87
N VAL A 366 11.85 11.80 18.40
CA VAL A 366 11.09 12.81 17.66
C VAL A 366 11.99 14.00 17.27
N GLU A 367 12.82 14.49 18.18
CA GLU A 367 13.79 15.56 17.87
C GLU A 367 14.75 15.15 16.76
N GLU A 368 15.30 13.93 16.83
CA GLU A 368 16.15 13.37 15.77
C GLU A 368 15.39 13.25 14.44
N ALA A 369 14.14 12.79 14.44
CA ALA A 369 13.30 12.71 13.25
C ALA A 369 13.04 14.09 12.62
N MET A 370 12.78 15.12 13.44
CA MET A 370 12.58 16.49 12.97
C MET A 370 13.84 17.07 12.32
N GLU A 371 15.02 16.80 12.88
CA GLU A 371 16.29 17.19 12.28
C GLU A 371 16.56 16.47 10.95
N ILE A 372 16.21 15.19 10.87
CA ILE A 372 16.27 14.39 9.64
C ILE A 372 15.35 15.00 8.58
N PHE A 373 14.10 15.34 8.92
CA PHE A 373 13.15 15.97 8.00
C PHE A 373 13.61 17.37 7.56
N ALA A 374 14.20 18.16 8.44
CA ALA A 374 14.78 19.45 8.08
C ALA A 374 15.94 19.30 7.08
N THR A 375 16.84 18.33 7.34
CA THR A 375 17.95 18.01 6.44
C THR A 375 17.46 17.52 5.09
N LEU A 376 16.47 16.63 5.09
CA LEU A 376 15.83 16.13 3.87
C LEU A 376 15.17 17.27 3.09
N LYS A 377 14.46 18.19 3.75
CA LYS A 377 13.84 19.35 3.10
C LYS A 377 14.87 20.21 2.37
N THR A 378 15.99 20.53 3.01
CA THR A 378 17.09 21.28 2.39
C THR A 378 17.71 20.51 1.22
N GLY A 379 17.91 19.19 1.40
CA GLY A 379 18.42 18.31 0.34
C GLY A 379 17.50 18.27 -0.88
N LEU A 380 16.19 18.12 -0.69
CA LEU A 380 15.19 18.14 -1.74
C LEU A 380 15.17 19.49 -2.49
N GLN A 381 15.13 20.60 -1.74
CA GLN A 381 15.11 21.95 -2.32
C GLN A 381 16.36 22.24 -3.17
N SER A 382 17.55 21.78 -2.73
CA SER A 382 18.78 21.95 -3.49
C SER A 382 18.79 21.23 -4.85
N HIS A 383 17.94 20.22 -5.03
CA HIS A 383 17.79 19.45 -6.27
C HIS A 383 16.48 19.77 -7.01
N GLY A 384 15.75 20.83 -6.60
CA GLY A 384 14.48 21.23 -7.23
C GLY A 384 13.31 20.27 -6.95
N ALA A 385 13.38 19.49 -5.87
CA ALA A 385 12.33 18.56 -5.44
C ALA A 385 11.64 19.04 -4.16
N THR A 386 10.47 18.47 -3.90
CA THR A 386 9.64 18.72 -2.71
C THR A 386 9.35 17.43 -1.95
N ALA A 387 8.85 17.51 -0.72
CA ALA A 387 8.44 16.32 0.05
C ALA A 387 7.34 15.50 -0.65
N LYS A 388 6.54 16.16 -1.51
CA LYS A 388 5.48 15.54 -2.31
C LYS A 388 6.02 14.64 -3.43
N ASP A 389 7.28 14.82 -3.84
CA ASP A 389 7.95 14.03 -4.88
C ASP A 389 8.52 12.70 -4.36
N VAL A 390 8.57 12.53 -3.04
CA VAL A 390 9.05 11.30 -2.40
C VAL A 390 8.02 10.20 -2.60
N PHE A 391 8.43 9.07 -3.16
CA PHE A 391 7.54 7.95 -3.48
C PHE A 391 7.77 6.72 -2.61
N TYR A 392 8.93 6.62 -1.96
CA TYR A 392 9.25 5.44 -1.18
C TYR A 392 10.22 5.78 -0.03
N VAL A 393 9.94 5.28 1.18
CA VAL A 393 10.69 5.56 2.40
C VAL A 393 10.97 4.28 3.17
N HIS A 394 12.23 4.10 3.58
CA HIS A 394 12.60 3.14 4.62
C HIS A 394 12.91 3.89 5.90
N LEU A 395 12.21 3.51 6.97
CA LEU A 395 12.36 4.12 8.28
C LEU A 395 12.84 3.07 9.29
N TYR A 396 14.10 3.16 9.67
CA TYR A 396 14.70 2.29 10.68
C TYR A 396 14.69 2.99 12.03
N LEU A 397 14.09 2.33 13.02
CA LEU A 397 13.99 2.84 14.39
C LEU A 397 14.88 2.03 15.34
N SER A 398 15.30 2.64 16.44
CA SER A 398 15.93 1.92 17.56
C SER A 398 14.92 1.03 18.29
N GLU A 399 13.71 1.53 18.50
CA GLU A 399 12.60 0.85 19.15
C GLU A 399 11.31 1.11 18.39
N ILE A 400 10.44 0.12 18.33
CA ILE A 400 9.19 0.25 17.60
C ILE A 400 8.17 1.12 18.34
N SER A 401 8.35 1.34 19.64
CA SER A 401 7.51 2.23 20.47
C SER A 401 7.54 3.69 19.99
N HIS A 402 8.66 4.14 19.41
CA HIS A 402 8.83 5.49 18.86
C HIS A 402 7.96 5.74 17.62
N PHE A 403 7.43 4.69 17.00
CA PHE A 403 6.63 4.78 15.79
C PHE A 403 5.39 5.65 15.97
N ALA A 404 4.67 5.49 17.10
CA ALA A 404 3.42 6.20 17.34
C ALA A 404 3.62 7.72 17.42
N THR A 405 4.69 8.17 18.09
CA THR A 405 5.01 9.60 18.24
C THR A 405 5.57 10.22 16.96
N ILE A 406 6.40 9.48 16.22
CA ILE A 406 6.99 9.97 14.96
C ILE A 406 5.93 10.10 13.85
N ASN A 407 4.89 9.27 13.84
CA ASN A 407 3.87 9.28 12.78
C ASN A 407 3.17 10.63 12.60
N ALA A 408 2.91 11.37 13.70
CA ALA A 408 2.29 12.70 13.60
C ALA A 408 3.19 13.69 12.84
N HIS A 409 4.49 13.70 13.15
CA HIS A 409 5.47 14.53 12.46
C HIS A 409 5.74 14.05 11.03
N TYR A 410 5.71 12.75 10.80
CA TYR A 410 5.82 12.15 9.47
C TYR A 410 4.66 12.61 8.57
N GLN A 411 3.43 12.55 9.09
CA GLN A 411 2.23 13.01 8.38
C GLN A 411 2.30 14.52 8.10
N ALA A 412 2.80 15.33 9.04
CA ALA A 412 2.99 16.76 8.83
C ALA A 412 4.01 17.08 7.72
N PHE A 413 5.03 16.23 7.55
CA PHE A 413 6.08 16.44 6.55
C PHE A 413 5.69 15.95 5.15
N PHE A 414 5.20 14.71 5.03
CA PHE A 414 4.85 14.10 3.74
C PHE A 414 3.40 14.37 3.29
N GLY A 415 2.55 14.82 4.22
CA GLY A 415 1.11 14.96 4.01
C GLY A 415 0.35 13.65 4.27
N SER A 416 -0.97 13.77 4.43
CA SER A 416 -1.90 12.63 4.52
C SER A 416 -2.36 12.12 3.15
N LEU A 417 -2.23 12.95 2.12
CA LEU A 417 -2.78 12.70 0.80
C LEU A 417 -1.71 12.20 -0.17
N LEU A 418 -1.86 10.95 -0.61
CA LEU A 418 -0.89 10.22 -1.43
C LEU A 418 0.54 10.21 -0.85
N PRO A 419 0.72 9.79 0.42
CA PRO A 419 2.03 9.67 1.04
C PRO A 419 2.89 8.60 0.33
N PRO A 420 4.22 8.60 0.51
CA PRO A 420 5.09 7.55 -0.03
C PRO A 420 4.77 6.17 0.54
N SER A 421 5.08 5.12 -0.23
CA SER A 421 5.15 3.75 0.28
C SER A 421 6.22 3.67 1.37
N ARG A 422 5.99 2.85 2.40
CA ARG A 422 6.88 2.79 3.57
C ARG A 422 7.12 1.37 4.05
N SER A 423 8.37 1.06 4.41
CA SER A 423 8.70 -0.05 5.32
C SER A 423 9.34 0.52 6.58
N CYS A 424 8.88 0.08 7.75
CA CYS A 424 9.34 0.60 9.04
C CYS A 424 9.60 -0.53 10.03
N VAL A 425 10.86 -0.66 10.43
CA VAL A 425 11.35 -1.76 11.26
C VAL A 425 12.25 -1.25 12.38
N ALA A 426 12.33 -1.99 13.48
CA ALA A 426 13.18 -1.63 14.61
C ALA A 426 14.43 -2.53 14.69
N LEU A 427 15.60 -1.89 14.69
CA LEU A 427 16.91 -2.57 14.64
C LEU A 427 17.54 -2.80 16.02
N GLY A 428 16.97 -2.21 17.07
CA GLY A 428 17.42 -2.34 18.46
C GLY A 428 18.15 -1.11 19.00
N ARG A 429 18.12 -0.96 20.33
CA ARG A 429 18.75 0.15 21.05
C ARG A 429 20.26 0.20 20.87
N GLY A 430 20.80 1.37 20.54
CA GLY A 430 22.25 1.60 20.47
C GLY A 430 22.97 0.92 19.30
N VAL A 431 22.23 0.27 18.39
CA VAL A 431 22.82 -0.45 17.24
C VAL A 431 23.14 0.51 16.08
N LEU A 432 22.37 1.59 15.95
CA LEU A 432 22.65 2.64 14.96
C LEU A 432 23.90 3.45 15.33
N PRO A 433 24.66 3.97 14.34
CA PRO A 433 25.89 4.72 14.58
C PRO A 433 25.72 5.89 15.55
N GLY A 434 26.61 5.98 16.54
CA GLY A 434 26.53 7.02 17.57
C GLY A 434 25.31 6.89 18.50
N ALA A 435 24.77 5.68 18.63
CA ALA A 435 23.59 5.33 19.42
C ALA A 435 22.33 6.12 19.05
N ARG A 436 22.22 6.53 17.79
CA ARG A 436 21.06 7.26 17.25
C ARG A 436 19.80 6.40 17.28
N ARG A 437 18.65 7.06 17.17
CA ARG A 437 17.33 6.42 17.31
C ARG A 437 16.61 6.26 15.99
N VAL A 438 16.92 7.10 15.00
CA VAL A 438 16.22 7.15 13.71
C VAL A 438 17.23 7.18 12.55
N LEU A 439 16.96 6.35 11.53
CA LEU A 439 17.66 6.31 10.26
C LEU A 439 16.62 6.28 9.13
N LEU A 440 16.79 7.14 8.14
CA LEU A 440 15.86 7.27 7.01
C LEU A 440 16.58 7.14 5.66
N ASP A 441 16.03 6.29 4.79
CA ASP A 441 16.32 6.28 3.35
C ASP A 441 15.05 6.67 2.58
N CYS A 442 15.18 7.46 1.51
CA CYS A 442 14.03 7.81 0.67
C CYS A 442 14.36 7.98 -0.82
N LYS A 443 13.47 7.48 -1.67
CA LYS A 443 13.55 7.58 -3.14
C LYS A 443 12.56 8.64 -3.65
N VAL A 444 13.00 9.42 -4.63
CA VAL A 444 12.30 10.63 -5.09
C VAL A 444 12.26 10.67 -6.61
N GLN A 445 11.11 11.03 -7.17
CA GLN A 445 10.96 11.31 -8.59
C GLN A 445 10.60 12.78 -8.75
N ILE A 446 11.54 13.60 -9.22
CA ILE A 446 11.37 15.05 -9.38
C ILE A 446 10.14 15.32 -10.24
N GLY A 447 9.25 16.18 -9.75
CA GLY A 447 8.03 16.60 -10.46
C GLY A 447 6.82 15.70 -10.30
N SER A 448 6.98 14.51 -9.72
CA SER A 448 5.86 13.57 -9.53
C SER A 448 4.80 14.10 -8.55
N GLY A 449 5.20 14.94 -7.59
CA GLY A 449 4.32 15.45 -6.55
C GLY A 449 3.26 16.41 -7.10
N GLU A 450 3.65 17.34 -7.97
CA GLU A 450 2.74 18.28 -8.63
C GLU A 450 1.93 17.59 -9.74
N TYR A 451 2.57 16.70 -10.50
CA TYR A 451 1.94 15.91 -11.56
C TYR A 451 0.67 15.17 -11.09
N MET A 452 0.70 14.56 -9.90
CA MET A 452 -0.46 13.83 -9.36
C MET A 452 -1.58 14.72 -8.85
N ARG A 453 -1.33 16.03 -8.65
CA ARG A 453 -2.19 16.94 -7.88
C ARG A 453 -2.76 18.10 -8.72
N SER A 454 -2.36 18.21 -9.98
CA SER A 454 -2.88 19.22 -10.90
C SER A 454 -4.35 18.93 -11.26
N SER A 455 -5.26 19.83 -10.87
CA SER A 455 -6.71 19.74 -11.09
C SER A 455 -7.19 20.49 -12.35
N THR A 456 -6.34 21.31 -12.96
CA THR A 456 -6.65 22.05 -14.19
C THR A 456 -6.16 21.31 -15.43
N ASN A 457 -6.81 21.52 -16.58
CA ASN A 457 -6.37 21.05 -17.90
C ASN A 457 -4.85 20.89 -17.94
N ARG A 458 -4.38 19.64 -18.17
CA ARG A 458 -2.98 19.17 -18.20
C ARG A 458 -2.05 19.90 -19.20
N ALA A 459 -2.47 21.06 -19.70
CA ALA A 459 -1.76 21.88 -20.68
C ALA A 459 -1.20 23.17 -20.07
N THR A 460 -1.74 23.69 -18.95
CA THR A 460 -1.36 25.02 -18.43
C THR A 460 -0.62 25.00 -17.10
N ALA A 461 -0.68 23.90 -16.33
CA ALA A 461 0.07 23.77 -15.07
C ALA A 461 1.54 23.33 -15.28
N ASP A 462 1.85 22.76 -16.44
CA ASP A 462 3.13 22.11 -16.72
C ASP A 462 4.23 23.05 -17.26
N GLU A 463 3.93 24.32 -17.53
CA GLU A 463 4.88 25.26 -18.17
C GLU A 463 6.21 25.47 -17.40
N GLY A 464 6.30 25.04 -16.13
CA GLY A 464 7.49 25.14 -15.30
C GLY A 464 8.31 23.85 -15.08
N ASN A 465 7.80 22.66 -15.40
CA ASN A 465 8.45 21.39 -15.05
C ASN A 465 8.84 20.58 -16.31
N PRO A 466 10.14 20.52 -16.67
CA PRO A 466 10.57 19.85 -17.90
C PRO A 466 10.28 18.36 -17.93
N TYR A 467 10.18 17.69 -16.77
CA TYR A 467 9.88 16.26 -16.70
C TYR A 467 8.39 15.97 -16.90
N ALA A 468 7.52 16.83 -16.37
CA ALA A 468 6.08 16.72 -16.58
C ALA A 468 5.71 17.06 -18.03
N VAL A 469 6.29 18.12 -18.61
CA VAL A 469 6.13 18.47 -20.03
C VAL A 469 6.56 17.32 -20.93
N ALA A 470 7.74 16.73 -20.70
CA ALA A 470 8.21 15.59 -21.51
C ALA A 470 7.29 14.37 -21.39
N ALA A 471 6.76 14.08 -20.20
CA ALA A 471 5.78 13.00 -20.01
C ALA A 471 4.45 13.28 -20.74
N HIS A 472 4.03 14.54 -20.82
CA HIS A 472 2.83 14.96 -21.53
C HIS A 472 2.99 14.96 -23.06
N GLU A 473 4.11 15.48 -23.57
CA GLU A 473 4.42 15.52 -25.02
C GLU A 473 4.50 14.11 -25.63
N THR A 474 4.97 13.14 -24.84
CA THR A 474 5.11 11.76 -25.30
C THR A 474 3.80 10.97 -25.26
N MET A 475 2.72 11.48 -24.63
CA MET A 475 1.41 10.83 -24.46
C MET A 475 1.46 9.43 -23.79
N THR A 476 2.64 8.94 -23.38
CA THR A 476 2.89 7.53 -23.09
C THR A 476 3.29 7.23 -21.65
N SER A 477 3.43 8.22 -20.76
CA SER A 477 3.90 7.95 -19.39
C SER A 477 3.26 8.81 -18.30
N LYS A 478 2.81 8.15 -17.23
CA LYS A 478 2.50 8.80 -15.95
C LYS A 478 3.77 8.76 -15.10
N LEU A 479 4.21 9.91 -14.57
CA LEU A 479 5.43 9.98 -13.75
C LEU A 479 5.34 9.09 -12.51
N ARG A 480 4.18 9.10 -11.85
CA ARG A 480 3.89 8.34 -10.64
C ARG A 480 2.39 8.08 -10.53
N GLU A 481 2.04 6.90 -10.05
CA GLU A 481 0.70 6.56 -9.60
C GLU A 481 0.77 5.94 -8.20
N VAL A 482 -0.29 6.06 -7.43
CA VAL A 482 -0.32 5.63 -6.02
C VAL A 482 -1.63 4.92 -5.75
N LEU A 483 -1.53 3.73 -5.14
CA LEU A 483 -2.68 3.07 -4.52
C LEU A 483 -2.60 3.30 -3.02
N HIS A 484 -3.56 4.05 -2.51
CA HIS A 484 -3.73 4.35 -1.10
C HIS A 484 -5.12 3.86 -0.66
N VAL A 485 -5.18 2.74 0.07
CA VAL A 485 -6.38 2.16 0.66
C VAL A 485 -6.52 2.74 2.07
N GLN A 486 -7.56 3.56 2.27
CA GLN A 486 -7.88 4.20 3.55
C GLN A 486 -9.20 3.71 4.14
N SER A 487 -9.94 2.86 3.41
CA SER A 487 -11.15 2.22 3.88
C SER A 487 -10.91 0.77 4.28
N VAL A 488 -11.62 0.29 5.30
CA VAL A 488 -11.71 -1.15 5.58
C VAL A 488 -12.44 -1.82 4.41
N SER A 489 -11.87 -2.91 3.90
CA SER A 489 -12.34 -3.61 2.69
C SER A 489 -12.12 -5.12 2.81
N ASN A 490 -12.67 -5.90 1.88
CA ASN A 490 -12.51 -7.36 1.87
C ASN A 490 -11.23 -7.86 1.20
N TRP A 491 -10.52 -7.02 0.45
CA TRP A 491 -9.41 -7.45 -0.41
C TRP A 491 -8.03 -6.95 0.04
N ALA A 492 -7.95 -5.76 0.64
CA ALA A 492 -6.68 -5.23 1.17
C ALA A 492 -6.83 -4.53 2.53
N PRO A 493 -5.81 -4.64 3.40
CA PRO A 493 -5.80 -3.94 4.66
C PRO A 493 -5.62 -2.42 4.47
N ILE A 494 -6.27 -1.63 5.34
CA ILE A 494 -6.09 -0.18 5.43
C ILE A 494 -4.65 0.14 5.88
N CYS A 495 -4.09 1.22 5.33
CA CYS A 495 -2.82 1.77 5.80
C CYS A 495 -2.91 2.19 7.27
N VAL A 496 -2.13 1.55 8.14
CA VAL A 496 -2.17 1.81 9.59
C VAL A 496 -1.33 3.02 10.02
N GLY A 497 -1.02 3.90 9.08
CA GLY A 497 -0.24 5.12 9.24
C GLY A 497 -0.15 5.91 7.93
N PRO A 498 0.55 7.05 7.92
CA PRO A 498 0.64 7.94 6.76
C PRO A 498 1.57 7.38 5.67
N TYR A 499 1.17 6.31 5.01
CA TYR A 499 1.88 5.69 3.89
C TYR A 499 0.88 5.14 2.87
N SER A 500 1.33 4.79 1.67
CA SER A 500 0.51 4.13 0.65
C SER A 500 0.95 2.70 0.42
N GLN A 501 0.05 1.82 -0.06
CA GLN A 501 0.35 0.41 -0.30
C GLN A 501 1.38 0.25 -1.39
N VAL A 502 1.28 1.05 -2.46
CA VAL A 502 2.18 0.96 -3.60
C VAL A 502 2.36 2.32 -4.29
N ASN A 503 3.55 2.52 -4.84
CA ASN A 503 3.85 3.61 -5.76
C ASN A 503 4.35 3.02 -7.08
N THR A 504 3.62 3.27 -8.16
CA THR A 504 4.00 2.89 -9.51
C THR A 504 4.78 4.03 -10.14
N LEU A 505 6.01 3.78 -10.55
CA LEU A 505 6.92 4.72 -11.17
C LEU A 505 6.98 4.48 -12.68
N ARG A 506 6.81 5.54 -13.47
CA ARG A 506 6.92 5.52 -14.95
C ARG A 506 6.09 4.41 -15.63
N SER A 507 4.94 4.05 -15.05
CA SER A 507 4.06 2.96 -15.50
C SER A 507 4.73 1.56 -15.65
N GLY A 508 5.97 1.39 -15.18
CA GLY A 508 6.76 0.19 -15.40
C GLY A 508 7.20 -0.53 -14.13
N LEU A 509 7.39 0.19 -13.01
CA LEU A 509 7.87 -0.38 -11.75
C LEU A 509 6.94 -0.05 -10.60
N GLN A 510 6.76 -0.99 -9.68
CA GLN A 510 5.92 -0.84 -8.51
C GLN A 510 6.77 -1.07 -7.25
N PHE A 511 6.69 -0.11 -6.32
CA PHE A 511 7.35 -0.16 -5.01
C PHE A 511 6.31 -0.32 -3.91
N LEU A 512 6.20 -1.52 -3.35
CA LEU A 512 5.20 -1.84 -2.34
C LEU A 512 5.72 -1.48 -0.94
N ALA A 513 4.82 -0.96 -0.11
CA ALA A 513 5.05 -0.84 1.31
C ALA A 513 5.21 -2.21 1.98
N GLY A 514 5.83 -2.24 3.16
CA GLY A 514 5.94 -3.46 3.96
C GLY A 514 4.56 -4.03 4.28
N GLN A 515 4.29 -5.26 3.82
CA GLN A 515 3.05 -5.96 4.07
C GLN A 515 3.18 -6.83 5.31
N ILE A 516 2.29 -6.60 6.27
CA ILE A 516 2.12 -7.42 7.47
C ILE A 516 0.86 -8.29 7.35
N GLY A 517 0.81 -9.38 8.11
CA GLY A 517 -0.22 -10.42 8.05
C GLY A 517 -1.57 -10.02 8.65
N LEU A 518 -2.08 -8.86 8.26
CA LEU A 518 -3.40 -8.35 8.64
C LEU A 518 -4.49 -8.94 7.74
N LEU A 519 -5.60 -9.34 8.36
CA LEU A 519 -6.83 -9.65 7.66
C LEU A 519 -7.52 -8.34 7.21
N PRO A 520 -7.81 -8.15 5.91
CA PRO A 520 -8.44 -6.94 5.38
C PRO A 520 -9.75 -6.56 6.09
N GLU A 521 -10.60 -7.55 6.33
CA GLU A 521 -11.99 -7.38 6.80
C GLU A 521 -12.06 -6.89 8.24
N THR A 522 -11.17 -7.41 9.09
CA THR A 522 -11.19 -7.22 10.54
C THR A 522 -10.03 -6.38 11.06
N MET A 523 -9.00 -6.18 10.25
CA MET A 523 -7.73 -5.56 10.64
C MET A 523 -7.03 -6.26 11.82
N ALA A 524 -7.36 -7.54 12.06
CA ALA A 524 -6.69 -8.39 13.04
C ALA A 524 -5.46 -9.06 12.41
N LEU A 525 -4.40 -9.22 13.19
CA LEU A 525 -3.25 -10.04 12.80
C LEU A 525 -3.58 -11.52 12.91
N GLN A 526 -3.06 -12.32 11.97
CA GLN A 526 -3.10 -13.77 12.10
C GLN A 526 -2.35 -14.25 13.36
N PRO A 527 -2.80 -15.35 14.01
CA PRO A 527 -2.31 -15.72 15.33
C PRO A 527 -0.89 -16.32 15.34
N THR A 528 -0.47 -16.97 14.24
CA THR A 528 0.86 -17.59 14.13
C THR A 528 1.70 -16.91 13.05
N TRP A 529 3.02 -16.96 13.17
CA TRP A 529 3.93 -16.36 12.19
C TRP A 529 3.78 -16.99 10.79
N SER A 530 3.46 -18.28 10.71
CA SER A 530 3.24 -19.00 9.45
C SER A 530 2.01 -18.47 8.70
N LEU A 531 0.88 -18.33 9.40
CA LEU A 531 -0.34 -17.74 8.85
C LEU A 531 -0.16 -16.25 8.55
N GLN A 532 0.63 -15.53 9.35
CA GLN A 532 0.99 -14.15 9.03
C GLN A 532 1.77 -14.07 7.73
N LEU A 533 2.77 -14.93 7.49
CA LEU A 533 3.53 -14.96 6.25
C LEU A 533 2.65 -15.28 5.03
N GLU A 534 1.75 -16.27 5.15
CA GLU A 534 0.76 -16.56 4.10
C GLU A 534 -0.11 -15.34 3.80
N GLN A 535 -0.60 -14.67 4.85
CA GLN A 535 -1.42 -13.48 4.71
C GLN A 535 -0.62 -12.29 4.15
N CYS A 536 0.67 -12.14 4.47
CA CYS A 536 1.53 -11.12 3.86
C CYS A 536 1.60 -11.31 2.34
N TRP A 537 1.87 -12.53 1.86
CA TRP A 537 1.92 -12.81 0.43
C TRP A 537 0.55 -12.64 -0.26
N LYS A 538 -0.53 -13.03 0.41
CA LYS A 538 -1.90 -12.79 -0.08
C LYS A 538 -2.18 -11.29 -0.21
N ASN A 539 -1.82 -10.49 0.80
CA ASN A 539 -1.96 -9.03 0.76
C ASN A 539 -1.14 -8.41 -0.36
N VAL A 540 0.11 -8.85 -0.57
CA VAL A 540 0.94 -8.45 -1.71
C VAL A 540 0.22 -8.77 -3.02
N ALA A 541 -0.17 -10.03 -3.23
CA ALA A 541 -0.84 -10.45 -4.46
C ALA A 541 -2.14 -9.66 -4.71
N SER A 542 -2.92 -9.41 -3.67
CA SER A 542 -4.15 -8.61 -3.78
C SER A 542 -3.86 -7.16 -4.19
N VAL A 543 -2.82 -6.54 -3.65
CA VAL A 543 -2.40 -5.18 -4.05
C VAL A 543 -1.88 -5.15 -5.49
N LEU A 544 -1.14 -6.17 -5.94
CA LEU A 544 -0.64 -6.26 -7.31
C LEU A 544 -1.76 -6.48 -8.33
N ASP A 545 -2.70 -7.36 -8.00
CA ASP A 545 -3.84 -7.64 -8.86
C ASP A 545 -4.72 -6.40 -9.06
N ALA A 546 -4.85 -5.59 -8.01
CA ALA A 546 -5.54 -4.30 -8.04
C ALA A 546 -4.85 -3.23 -8.92
N LEU A 547 -3.64 -3.49 -9.41
CA LEU A 547 -2.86 -2.58 -10.28
C LEU A 547 -2.77 -3.18 -11.69
N ASN A 548 -3.92 -3.36 -12.35
CA ASN A 548 -4.01 -3.87 -13.71
C ASN A 548 -3.53 -5.33 -13.88
N GLY A 549 -3.79 -6.19 -12.88
CA GLY A 549 -3.53 -7.63 -12.96
C GLY A 549 -2.07 -8.04 -12.80
N GLY A 550 -1.29 -7.31 -11.98
CA GLY A 550 0.08 -7.70 -11.62
C GLY A 550 0.10 -9.01 -10.81
N SER A 551 1.16 -9.80 -10.95
CA SER A 551 1.30 -11.09 -10.26
C SER A 551 2.59 -11.17 -9.42
N LEU A 552 2.60 -12.07 -8.43
CA LEU A 552 3.82 -12.42 -7.69
C LEU A 552 4.95 -12.97 -8.59
N LYS A 553 4.63 -13.41 -9.81
CA LYS A 553 5.62 -13.85 -10.80
C LYS A 553 6.51 -12.71 -11.31
N ASP A 554 5.98 -11.49 -11.35
CA ASP A 554 6.64 -10.30 -11.89
C ASP A 554 7.62 -9.67 -10.88
N VAL A 555 7.68 -10.23 -9.66
CA VAL A 555 8.54 -9.75 -8.59
C VAL A 555 9.99 -10.04 -8.93
N PHE A 556 10.83 -9.00 -8.82
CA PHE A 556 12.26 -9.09 -9.06
C PHE A 556 13.13 -8.72 -7.87
N GLY A 557 12.58 -8.07 -6.85
CA GLY A 557 13.25 -7.89 -5.55
C GLY A 557 12.31 -8.21 -4.40
N SER A 558 12.73 -9.08 -3.49
CA SER A 558 11.97 -9.44 -2.28
C SER A 558 12.83 -9.40 -1.03
N LEU A 559 12.27 -8.88 0.06
CA LEU A 559 12.88 -8.82 1.38
C LEU A 559 11.84 -9.21 2.44
N ILE A 560 12.17 -10.18 3.28
CA ILE A 560 11.33 -10.60 4.41
C ILE A 560 12.03 -10.23 5.70
N TYR A 561 11.36 -9.42 6.53
CA TYR A 561 11.77 -9.21 7.91
C TYR A 561 11.07 -10.22 8.81
N ILE A 562 11.83 -10.91 9.66
CA ILE A 562 11.32 -11.83 10.67
C ILE A 562 11.71 -11.39 12.07
N SER A 563 10.84 -11.68 13.03
CA SER A 563 11.18 -11.55 14.45
C SER A 563 12.29 -12.52 14.82
N ASP A 564 13.23 -12.05 15.64
CA ASP A 564 14.26 -12.84 16.31
C ASP A 564 13.75 -14.10 17.02
N LYS A 565 12.47 -14.11 17.42
CA LYS A 565 11.85 -15.27 18.06
C LYS A 565 11.66 -16.48 17.13
N ILE A 566 11.59 -16.26 15.82
CA ILE A 566 11.34 -17.32 14.83
C ILE A 566 12.63 -18.08 14.50
N TYR A 567 13.76 -17.36 14.41
CA TYR A 567 15.04 -17.94 13.99
C TYR A 567 15.52 -19.15 14.84
N PRO A 568 15.34 -19.20 16.17
CA PRO A 568 15.72 -20.37 16.97
C PRO A 568 14.75 -21.56 16.90
N GLU A 569 13.58 -21.42 16.26
CA GLU A 569 12.63 -22.54 16.12
C GLU A 569 13.13 -23.59 15.12
N GLU A 570 13.03 -24.88 15.48
CA GLU A 570 13.42 -25.99 14.59
C GLU A 570 12.60 -25.96 13.28
N ASN A 571 13.27 -26.15 12.14
CA ASN A 571 12.69 -26.16 10.79
C ASN A 571 11.95 -24.88 10.37
N SER A 572 12.13 -23.77 11.10
CA SER A 572 11.50 -22.49 10.76
C SER A 572 11.87 -22.02 9.36
N LEU A 573 13.14 -22.11 8.98
CA LEU A 573 13.66 -21.71 7.67
C LEU A 573 13.10 -22.56 6.52
N GLU A 574 13.05 -23.89 6.68
CA GLU A 574 12.47 -24.79 5.68
C GLU A 574 10.97 -24.51 5.47
N LEU A 575 10.25 -24.23 6.57
CA LEU A 575 8.84 -23.87 6.50
C LEU A 575 8.63 -22.50 5.84
N LEU A 576 9.49 -21.52 6.14
CA LEU A 576 9.47 -20.18 5.53
C LEU A 576 9.69 -20.26 4.02
N GLU A 577 10.64 -21.10 3.59
CA GLU A 577 10.89 -21.40 2.19
C GLU A 577 9.69 -22.10 1.53
N SER A 578 9.14 -23.13 2.17
CA SER A 578 7.98 -23.87 1.64
C SER A 578 6.76 -22.96 1.44
N ILE A 579 6.42 -22.17 2.46
CA ILE A 579 5.29 -21.23 2.41
C ILE A 579 5.52 -20.20 1.30
N SER A 580 6.70 -19.56 1.26
CA SER A 580 6.97 -18.50 0.28
C SER A 580 6.93 -19.04 -1.15
N LYS A 581 7.50 -20.21 -1.41
CA LYS A 581 7.43 -20.87 -2.72
C LYS A 581 5.99 -21.19 -3.12
N ASN A 582 5.21 -21.76 -2.20
CA ASN A 582 3.82 -22.12 -2.47
C ASN A 582 2.96 -20.88 -2.74
N GLN A 583 3.15 -19.80 -1.99
CA GLN A 583 2.40 -18.56 -2.18
C GLN A 583 2.77 -17.85 -3.48
N ILE A 584 4.06 -17.78 -3.84
CA ILE A 584 4.50 -17.22 -5.13
C ILE A 584 3.93 -18.03 -6.29
N ARG A 585 3.96 -19.37 -6.21
CA ARG A 585 3.40 -20.26 -7.25
C ARG A 585 1.89 -20.13 -7.40
N SER A 586 1.17 -20.02 -6.29
CA SER A 586 -0.29 -19.90 -6.26
C SER A 586 -0.79 -18.45 -6.37
N ASN A 587 0.11 -17.48 -6.59
CA ASN A 587 -0.20 -16.05 -6.60
C ASN A 587 -0.99 -15.60 -5.35
N GLY A 588 -0.60 -16.04 -4.15
CA GLY A 588 -1.30 -15.70 -2.92
C GLY A 588 -2.70 -16.33 -2.79
N SER A 589 -3.00 -17.38 -3.59
CA SER A 589 -4.35 -17.89 -3.81
C SER A 589 -5.33 -16.87 -4.41
N ILE A 590 -4.80 -15.79 -5.02
CA ILE A 590 -5.58 -14.77 -5.74
C ILE A 590 -5.54 -15.12 -7.22
N LEU A 591 -6.74 -15.31 -7.80
CA LEU A 591 -6.89 -15.42 -9.25
C LEU A 591 -6.58 -14.06 -9.88
N ALA A 592 -5.76 -14.04 -10.92
CA ALA A 592 -5.43 -12.80 -11.62
C ALA A 592 -6.70 -12.18 -12.25
N GLY A 593 -6.84 -10.86 -12.15
CA GLY A 593 -8.02 -10.10 -12.56
C GLY A 593 -9.21 -10.20 -11.62
N ARG A 594 -9.07 -10.85 -10.45
CA ARG A 594 -10.16 -11.02 -9.48
C ARG A 594 -10.48 -9.72 -8.74
N ILE A 595 -9.54 -8.81 -8.58
CA ILE A 595 -9.73 -7.53 -7.89
C ILE A 595 -9.92 -6.40 -8.90
N ASP A 596 -9.21 -6.47 -10.04
CA ASP A 596 -9.36 -5.54 -11.15
C ASP A 596 -9.82 -6.30 -12.41
N SER A 597 -11.11 -6.21 -12.74
CA SER A 597 -11.74 -6.93 -13.88
C SER A 597 -11.33 -6.41 -15.27
N LEU A 598 -10.08 -6.00 -15.44
CA LEU A 598 -9.56 -5.53 -16.74
C LEU A 598 -9.11 -6.68 -17.66
N LEU A 599 -9.15 -7.93 -17.20
CA LEU A 599 -8.79 -9.10 -18.02
C LEU A 599 -9.94 -9.64 -18.91
N ASP A 600 -11.03 -8.90 -19.11
CA ASP A 600 -12.00 -9.25 -20.17
C ASP A 600 -11.51 -8.91 -21.59
N GLU A 601 -10.32 -8.29 -21.75
CA GLU A 601 -9.72 -8.15 -23.08
C GLU A 601 -9.32 -9.49 -23.70
N THR A 602 -9.15 -10.56 -22.91
CA THR A 602 -8.90 -11.91 -23.45
C THR A 602 -10.14 -12.59 -24.04
N GLU A 603 -11.35 -12.05 -23.84
CA GLU A 603 -12.57 -12.55 -24.52
C GLU A 603 -12.89 -11.80 -25.83
N LEU A 604 -12.01 -10.91 -26.32
CA LEU A 604 -12.23 -10.17 -27.58
C LEU A 604 -12.13 -11.00 -28.86
N PHE A 605 -11.68 -12.26 -28.78
CA PHE A 605 -11.76 -13.21 -29.89
C PHE A 605 -12.70 -14.35 -29.54
N GLY A 606 -13.95 -14.22 -29.98
CA GLY A 606 -14.88 -15.34 -30.12
C GLY A 606 -14.28 -16.41 -31.04
N GLY A 607 -13.58 -17.36 -30.42
CA GLY A 607 -13.13 -18.60 -31.02
C GLY A 607 -13.38 -19.70 -30.00
N TYR A 608 -14.13 -20.72 -30.40
CA TYR A 608 -14.25 -21.95 -29.63
C TYR A 608 -12.86 -22.45 -29.27
N GLU A 609 -12.51 -22.40 -27.99
CA GLU A 609 -11.58 -23.28 -27.30
C GLU A 609 -11.60 -22.84 -25.83
N ASP A 610 -12.36 -23.56 -25.00
CA ASP A 610 -12.29 -23.41 -23.54
C ASP A 610 -10.82 -23.45 -23.10
N GLN A 611 -10.45 -22.68 -22.07
CA GLN A 611 -9.08 -22.63 -21.54
C GLN A 611 -8.51 -24.03 -21.22
N GLY A 612 -9.38 -24.98 -20.88
CA GLY A 612 -9.02 -26.40 -20.70
C GLY A 612 -8.55 -27.11 -21.99
N THR A 613 -9.02 -26.68 -23.17
CA THR A 613 -8.61 -27.22 -24.47
C THR A 613 -7.22 -26.70 -24.86
N TRP A 614 -6.93 -25.43 -24.58
CA TRP A 614 -5.59 -24.84 -24.71
C TRP A 614 -4.58 -25.50 -23.77
N GLU A 615 -4.96 -25.77 -22.53
CA GLU A 615 -4.14 -26.52 -21.57
C GLU A 615 -3.94 -27.99 -22.00
N GLU A 616 -4.92 -28.62 -22.64
CA GLU A 616 -4.78 -29.97 -23.21
C GLU A 616 -3.89 -30.01 -24.46
N MET A 617 -3.77 -28.91 -25.20
CA MET A 617 -2.95 -28.80 -26.42
C MET A 617 -1.47 -28.50 -26.17
N LYS A 618 -1.08 -27.99 -24.99
CA LYS A 618 0.33 -27.78 -24.63
C LYS A 618 1.08 -29.11 -24.63
N THR A 619 2.24 -29.14 -25.29
CA THR A 619 3.12 -30.32 -25.28
C THR A 619 3.67 -30.58 -23.88
N GLN A 620 4.06 -31.82 -23.57
CA GLN A 620 4.68 -32.15 -22.27
C GLN A 620 5.94 -31.30 -22.02
N GLU A 621 6.72 -31.00 -23.05
CA GLU A 621 7.90 -30.13 -22.96
C GLU A 621 7.53 -28.68 -22.63
N GLU A 622 6.46 -28.11 -23.22
CA GLU A 622 5.99 -26.75 -22.88
C GLU A 622 5.39 -26.67 -21.47
N LYS A 623 4.72 -27.74 -21.01
CA LYS A 623 4.23 -27.84 -19.62
C LYS A 623 5.39 -27.96 -18.64
N GLU A 624 6.41 -28.75 -18.97
CA GLU A 624 7.62 -28.90 -18.17
C GLU A 624 8.45 -27.61 -18.16
N GLU A 625 8.57 -26.88 -19.28
CA GLU A 625 9.24 -25.57 -19.35
C GLU A 625 8.46 -24.47 -18.61
N GLU A 626 7.11 -24.44 -18.67
CA GLU A 626 6.31 -23.54 -17.84
C GLU A 626 6.37 -23.91 -16.36
N GLU A 627 6.38 -25.21 -16.01
CA GLU A 627 6.61 -25.67 -14.63
C GLU A 627 8.01 -25.33 -14.14
N GLU A 628 9.05 -25.42 -14.98
CA GLU A 628 10.44 -25.01 -14.66
C GLU A 628 10.59 -23.49 -14.56
N ALA A 629 9.99 -22.72 -15.47
CA ALA A 629 9.98 -21.26 -15.45
C ALA A 629 9.15 -20.71 -14.27
N MET A 630 8.06 -21.39 -13.88
CA MET A 630 7.31 -21.12 -12.65
C MET A 630 8.03 -21.62 -11.38
N CYS A 631 9.09 -22.43 -11.50
CA CYS A 631 9.76 -23.07 -10.37
C CYS A 631 10.89 -22.25 -9.73
N ASN A 632 11.45 -21.24 -10.40
CA ASN A 632 12.55 -20.45 -9.85
C ASN A 632 12.04 -19.10 -9.31
N PRO A 633 11.60 -19.04 -8.04
CA PRO A 633 11.21 -17.79 -7.42
C PRO A 633 12.38 -16.81 -7.43
N CYS A 634 12.08 -15.51 -7.54
CA CYS A 634 13.04 -14.45 -7.22
C CYS A 634 13.73 -14.79 -5.89
N PRO A 635 15.06 -14.64 -5.77
CA PRO A 635 15.73 -14.88 -4.51
C PRO A 635 15.16 -13.93 -3.46
N ILE A 636 14.84 -14.50 -2.31
CA ILE A 636 14.25 -13.76 -1.21
C ILE A 636 15.33 -13.59 -0.15
N LEU A 637 15.65 -12.34 0.17
CA LEU A 637 16.50 -12.05 1.32
C LEU A 637 15.66 -12.11 2.59
N VAL A 638 16.07 -12.92 3.56
CA VAL A 638 15.41 -13.03 4.87
C VAL A 638 16.32 -12.40 5.92
N VAL A 639 15.77 -11.48 6.70
CA VAL A 639 16.52 -10.74 7.71
C VAL A 639 15.81 -10.82 9.04
N SER A 640 16.54 -11.24 10.07
CA SER A 640 16.03 -11.25 11.44
C SER A 640 16.32 -9.93 12.16
N ILE A 641 15.27 -9.37 12.78
CA ILE A 641 15.30 -8.12 13.53
C ILE A 641 14.70 -8.29 14.94
N PRO A 642 15.13 -7.48 15.93
CA PRO A 642 14.68 -7.63 17.31
C PRO A 642 13.19 -7.33 17.51
N GLU A 643 12.69 -6.27 16.89
CA GLU A 643 11.35 -5.74 17.14
C GLU A 643 10.62 -5.47 15.82
N MET A 644 9.36 -5.92 15.77
CA MET A 644 8.47 -5.82 14.62
C MET A 644 7.26 -4.92 14.96
N PRO A 645 6.65 -4.24 13.96
CA PRO A 645 5.51 -3.36 14.17
C PRO A 645 4.24 -4.09 14.67
N LYS A 646 3.56 -3.48 15.65
CA LYS A 646 2.19 -3.84 16.10
C LYS A 646 1.97 -5.31 16.47
N GLY A 647 3.01 -6.00 16.95
CA GLY A 647 2.91 -7.42 17.31
C GLY A 647 2.94 -8.38 16.11
N ALA A 648 3.21 -7.88 14.90
CA ALA A 648 3.55 -8.71 13.76
C ALA A 648 4.85 -9.48 14.05
N LEU A 649 4.99 -10.65 13.44
CA LEU A 649 6.19 -11.48 13.53
C LEU A 649 6.93 -11.54 12.20
N VAL A 650 6.25 -11.19 11.10
CA VAL A 650 6.77 -11.23 9.73
C VAL A 650 6.26 -9.99 8.95
N GLU A 651 7.13 -9.40 8.14
CA GLU A 651 6.82 -8.34 7.17
C GLU A 651 7.47 -8.68 5.83
N VAL A 652 6.74 -8.50 4.72
CA VAL A 652 7.21 -8.75 3.36
C VAL A 652 7.26 -7.46 2.56
N GLU A 653 8.43 -7.14 2.00
CA GLU A 653 8.68 -6.01 1.10
C GLU A 653 8.99 -6.56 -0.30
N VAL A 654 8.34 -6.00 -1.32
CA VAL A 654 8.57 -6.40 -2.71
C VAL A 654 8.70 -5.20 -3.66
N ILE A 655 9.49 -5.42 -4.71
CA ILE A 655 9.61 -4.56 -5.88
C ILE A 655 9.30 -5.42 -7.10
N THR A 656 8.39 -4.95 -7.95
CA THR A 656 7.88 -5.70 -9.10
C THR A 656 7.73 -4.81 -10.33
N SER A 657 7.70 -5.41 -11.52
CA SER A 657 7.24 -4.73 -12.72
C SER A 657 5.72 -4.68 -12.77
N THR A 658 5.17 -3.73 -13.53
CA THR A 658 3.74 -3.72 -13.86
C THR A 658 3.39 -4.90 -14.77
N ALA A 659 2.12 -5.33 -14.79
CA ALA A 659 1.67 -6.39 -15.70
C ALA A 659 1.97 -6.04 -17.18
N GLU A 660 1.80 -4.77 -17.53
CA GLU A 660 2.10 -4.25 -18.87
C GLU A 660 3.59 -4.38 -19.20
N ALA A 661 4.48 -3.93 -18.30
CA ALA A 661 5.92 -4.05 -18.50
C ALA A 661 6.35 -5.52 -18.59
N SER A 662 5.74 -6.40 -17.79
CA SER A 662 6.08 -7.82 -17.76
C SER A 662 5.63 -8.57 -19.02
N ARG A 663 4.55 -8.12 -19.67
CA ARG A 663 4.13 -8.64 -21.00
C ARG A 663 5.05 -8.15 -22.13
N SER A 664 5.60 -6.94 -22.00
CA SER A 664 6.44 -6.32 -23.02
C SER A 664 7.92 -6.68 -22.90
N LEU A 665 8.40 -7.03 -21.71
CA LEU A 665 9.84 -7.18 -21.41
C LEU A 665 10.18 -8.59 -20.94
N ASP A 666 11.24 -9.15 -21.52
CA ASP A 666 11.77 -10.44 -21.09
C ASP A 666 12.42 -10.35 -19.69
N THR A 667 12.18 -11.37 -18.87
CA THR A 667 12.88 -11.56 -17.58
C THR A 667 14.01 -12.58 -17.73
N LYS A 668 15.18 -12.29 -17.15
CA LYS A 668 16.35 -13.18 -17.16
C LYS A 668 16.98 -13.29 -15.78
N ASP A 669 17.25 -14.53 -15.38
CA ASP A 669 17.92 -14.85 -14.13
C ASP A 669 19.35 -15.35 -14.40
N ALA A 670 20.28 -14.94 -13.54
CA ALA A 670 21.65 -15.46 -13.55
C ALA A 670 22.17 -15.66 -12.13
N ASP A 671 23.02 -16.66 -11.97
CA ASP A 671 23.69 -17.01 -10.72
C ASP A 671 25.21 -17.07 -10.94
N TYR A 672 25.98 -16.61 -9.96
CA TYR A 672 27.43 -16.62 -9.99
C TYR A 672 28.00 -16.90 -8.60
N SER A 673 29.05 -17.70 -8.51
CA SER A 673 29.71 -18.02 -7.25
C SER A 673 31.22 -17.86 -7.37
N ILE A 674 31.85 -17.34 -6.31
CA ILE A 674 33.30 -17.20 -6.21
C ILE A 674 33.80 -17.53 -4.80
N ASP A 675 34.84 -18.35 -4.72
CA ASP A 675 35.56 -18.61 -3.46
C ASP A 675 36.71 -17.61 -3.27
N CYS A 676 36.75 -16.97 -2.10
CA CYS A 676 37.79 -16.00 -1.74
C CYS A 676 39.07 -16.71 -1.29
N ASN A 677 40.11 -16.71 -2.12
CA ASN A 677 41.40 -17.37 -1.84
C ASN A 677 42.58 -16.39 -1.64
N ARG A 678 42.33 -15.09 -1.41
CA ARG A 678 43.41 -14.08 -1.28
C ARG A 678 43.95 -14.00 0.16
N LYS A 679 45.24 -14.27 0.33
CA LYS A 679 46.05 -13.84 1.48
C LYS A 679 46.58 -12.44 1.22
N THR A 680 46.00 -11.41 1.83
CA THR A 680 46.55 -10.05 1.80
C THR A 680 46.91 -9.60 3.21
N SER A 681 48.18 -9.79 3.58
CA SER A 681 48.72 -9.26 4.83
C SER A 681 48.91 -7.75 4.69
N ILE A 682 47.99 -6.96 5.25
CA ILE A 682 48.18 -5.52 5.43
C ILE A 682 48.21 -5.25 6.94
N GLU A 683 49.31 -4.71 7.44
CA GLU A 683 49.39 -4.13 8.78
C GLU A 683 48.48 -2.89 8.82
N CYS A 684 47.29 -3.02 9.40
CA CYS A 684 46.47 -1.87 9.76
C CYS A 684 46.79 -1.49 11.21
N GLY A 685 47.28 -0.25 11.41
CA GLY A 685 47.42 0.31 12.74
C GLY A 685 46.08 0.30 13.49
N ALA A 686 46.12 0.06 14.81
CA ALA A 686 44.92 0.05 15.63
C ALA A 686 44.12 1.35 15.44
N PRO A 687 42.84 1.30 15.03
CA PRO A 687 42.04 2.50 14.95
C PRO A 687 41.74 2.99 16.38
N THR A 688 42.14 4.22 16.69
CA THR A 688 41.71 4.92 17.89
C THR A 688 40.21 5.20 17.77
N GLY A 689 39.37 4.49 18.52
CA GLY A 689 37.94 4.74 18.68
C GLY A 689 37.62 5.92 19.62
N TRP A 690 38.34 7.05 19.48
CA TRP A 690 38.09 8.24 20.31
C TRP A 690 36.74 8.91 19.97
N GLU A 691 36.19 8.63 18.78
CA GLU A 691 34.95 9.25 18.27
C GLU A 691 33.66 8.53 18.72
N SER A 692 33.74 7.26 19.17
CA SER A 692 32.57 6.46 19.60
C SER A 692 32.57 6.09 21.09
N GLY A 693 33.62 6.42 21.84
CA GLY A 693 33.73 6.08 23.27
C GLY A 693 34.07 4.61 23.57
N HIS A 694 34.35 3.80 22.54
CA HIS A 694 34.72 2.39 22.68
C HIS A 694 36.19 2.14 22.28
N THR A 695 36.91 1.35 23.08
CA THR A 695 38.31 0.95 22.81
C THR A 695 38.32 -0.41 22.12
N PHE A 696 38.84 -0.49 20.90
CA PHE A 696 38.97 -1.75 20.16
C PHE A 696 40.33 -2.42 20.45
N PRO A 697 40.39 -3.76 20.57
CA PRO A 697 41.66 -4.48 20.66
C PRO A 697 42.51 -4.30 19.38
N ALA A 698 43.83 -4.38 19.50
CA ALA A 698 44.74 -4.31 18.36
C ALA A 698 44.64 -5.57 17.48
N ALA A 699 44.49 -5.39 16.16
CA ALA A 699 44.19 -6.44 15.18
C ALA A 699 45.36 -7.41 14.92
N SER A 700 45.08 -8.72 14.96
CA SER A 700 45.90 -9.78 14.37
C SER A 700 45.65 -9.89 12.86
N SER A 701 46.50 -10.62 12.12
CA SER A 701 46.44 -10.77 10.66
C SER A 701 45.05 -11.11 10.12
N ARG A 702 44.50 -10.25 9.25
CA ARG A 702 43.18 -10.41 8.60
C ARG A 702 43.32 -11.13 7.26
N ASN A 703 42.58 -12.21 7.03
CA ASN A 703 42.52 -12.93 5.76
C ASN A 703 41.06 -13.21 5.41
N ASN A 704 40.73 -13.45 4.12
CA ASN A 704 39.38 -13.80 3.66
C ASN A 704 39.27 -15.26 3.16
N GLU A 705 40.24 -16.13 3.48
CA GLU A 705 40.25 -17.54 3.08
C GLU A 705 39.05 -18.33 3.65
N GLY A 706 38.33 -19.04 2.78
CA GLY A 706 37.18 -19.88 3.18
C GLY A 706 35.84 -19.13 3.20
N VAL A 707 35.80 -17.87 2.75
CA VAL A 707 34.55 -17.16 2.43
C VAL A 707 34.16 -17.48 0.99
N ARG A 708 32.89 -17.81 0.79
CA ARG A 708 32.27 -17.90 -0.54
C ARG A 708 31.32 -16.75 -0.73
N ILE A 709 31.36 -16.16 -1.91
CA ILE A 709 30.40 -15.15 -2.33
C ILE A 709 29.50 -15.78 -3.38
N ASP A 710 28.21 -15.86 -3.07
CA ASP A 710 27.18 -16.31 -3.98
C ASP A 710 26.32 -15.10 -4.37
N SER A 711 26.19 -14.85 -5.66
CA SER A 711 25.43 -13.73 -6.18
C SER A 711 24.39 -14.20 -7.19
N PHE A 712 23.23 -13.57 -7.14
CA PHE A 712 22.12 -13.79 -8.06
C PHE A 712 21.65 -12.44 -8.60
N ALA A 713 21.17 -12.40 -9.85
CA ALA A 713 20.47 -11.24 -10.37
C ALA A 713 19.27 -11.66 -11.21
N ARG A 714 18.15 -10.95 -11.01
CA ARG A 714 17.01 -10.95 -11.92
C ARG A 714 16.98 -9.64 -12.69
N VAL A 715 16.93 -9.73 -14.00
CA VAL A 715 16.90 -8.59 -14.94
C VAL A 715 15.56 -8.58 -15.64
N ILE A 716 14.95 -7.39 -15.74
CA ILE A 716 13.74 -7.14 -16.51
C ILE A 716 14.11 -6.22 -17.66
N GLY A 717 13.92 -6.69 -18.89
CA GLY A 717 14.29 -5.96 -20.10
C GLY A 717 15.80 -5.76 -20.23
N THR A 718 16.34 -5.87 -21.44
CA THR A 718 17.77 -5.58 -21.64
C THR A 718 18.03 -4.10 -21.40
N GLY A 719 18.82 -3.77 -20.39
CA GLY A 719 19.21 -2.41 -20.04
C GLY A 719 18.22 -1.64 -19.17
N CYS A 720 17.10 -2.24 -18.75
CA CYS A 720 16.00 -1.50 -18.12
C CYS A 720 16.08 -1.52 -16.59
N ALA A 721 15.85 -2.67 -15.96
CA ALA A 721 15.91 -2.80 -14.51
C ALA A 721 16.53 -4.14 -14.09
N ALA A 722 17.22 -4.15 -12.95
CA ALA A 722 17.70 -5.38 -12.34
C ALA A 722 17.77 -5.28 -10.82
N ALA A 723 17.52 -6.38 -10.14
CA ALA A 723 17.85 -6.54 -8.74
C ALA A 723 18.84 -7.68 -8.59
N ALA A 724 19.92 -7.42 -7.86
CA ALA A 724 20.95 -8.39 -7.56
C ALA A 724 21.08 -8.58 -6.04
N LEU A 725 21.35 -9.81 -5.64
CA LEU A 725 21.60 -10.20 -4.26
C LEU A 725 22.94 -10.91 -4.20
N ALA A 726 23.90 -10.37 -3.45
CA ALA A 726 25.18 -10.99 -3.19
C ALA A 726 25.31 -11.34 -1.71
N THR A 727 25.61 -12.59 -1.39
CA THR A 727 25.80 -13.07 -0.02
C THR A 727 27.22 -13.53 0.19
N ALA A 728 27.78 -13.27 1.37
CA ALA A 728 29.06 -13.80 1.79
C ALA A 728 28.84 -14.82 2.91
N SER A 729 29.19 -16.08 2.65
CA SER A 729 28.93 -17.22 3.53
C SER A 729 30.23 -17.94 3.95
N ARG A 730 30.19 -18.62 5.10
CA ARG A 730 31.31 -19.41 5.66
C ARG A 730 30.82 -20.75 6.22
N SER A 731 31.63 -21.80 6.12
CA SER A 731 31.35 -23.10 6.75
C SER A 731 31.23 -23.02 8.29
N SER A 732 30.25 -23.74 8.84
CA SER A 732 29.94 -23.81 10.28
C SER A 732 31.02 -24.46 11.15
N ASP A 733 31.90 -25.26 10.56
CA ASP A 733 32.82 -26.16 11.30
C ASP A 733 34.10 -25.47 11.80
N CYS A 734 34.30 -24.19 11.44
CA CYS A 734 35.47 -23.42 11.85
C CYS A 734 35.29 -22.80 13.25
N SER A 735 36.07 -23.26 14.23
CA SER A 735 36.03 -22.85 15.64
C SER A 735 36.91 -21.64 16.01
N GLU A 736 37.70 -21.10 15.07
CA GLU A 736 38.63 -19.99 15.35
C GLU A 736 37.95 -18.60 15.23
N PRO A 737 38.23 -17.66 16.17
CA PRO A 737 37.80 -16.27 16.06
C PRO A 737 38.55 -15.58 14.91
N TRP A 738 37.81 -14.99 13.98
CA TRP A 738 38.36 -14.50 12.72
C TRP A 738 38.03 -13.02 12.48
N GLU A 739 39.04 -12.23 12.11
CA GLU A 739 38.88 -10.83 11.68
C GLU A 739 38.88 -10.74 10.15
N ILE A 740 37.72 -10.40 9.57
CA ILE A 740 37.53 -10.25 8.12
C ILE A 740 38.12 -8.93 7.62
N GLN A 741 38.77 -8.96 6.45
CA GLN A 741 39.16 -7.74 5.76
C GLN A 741 37.96 -7.18 4.96
N SER A 742 37.13 -6.38 5.63
CA SER A 742 35.85 -5.88 5.11
C SER A 742 35.97 -5.18 3.75
N LYS A 743 36.99 -4.35 3.53
CA LYS A 743 37.16 -3.63 2.25
C LYS A 743 37.36 -4.57 1.07
N SER A 744 38.24 -5.58 1.18
CA SER A 744 38.49 -6.52 0.07
C SER A 744 37.24 -7.33 -0.22
N MET A 745 36.59 -7.83 0.82
CA MET A 745 35.36 -8.62 0.69
C MET A 745 34.25 -7.82 -0.02
N LEU A 746 34.04 -6.55 0.36
CA LEU A 746 33.02 -5.71 -0.28
C LEU A 746 33.34 -5.41 -1.75
N VAL A 747 34.63 -5.25 -2.10
CA VAL A 747 35.05 -5.13 -3.51
C VAL A 747 34.79 -6.43 -4.27
N ASP A 748 35.09 -7.58 -3.66
CA ASP A 748 34.84 -8.88 -4.27
C ASP A 748 33.32 -9.14 -4.44
N MET A 749 32.48 -8.71 -3.49
CA MET A 749 31.01 -8.76 -3.60
C MET A 749 30.48 -7.86 -4.74
N LEU A 750 30.93 -6.62 -4.83
CA LEU A 750 30.55 -5.71 -5.92
C LEU A 750 31.04 -6.23 -7.29
N SER A 751 32.22 -6.83 -7.34
CA SER A 751 32.76 -7.48 -8.56
C SER A 751 31.93 -8.69 -8.97
N SER A 752 31.46 -9.46 -7.98
CA SER A 752 30.57 -10.60 -8.21
C SER A 752 29.24 -10.13 -8.79
N VAL A 753 28.63 -9.06 -8.27
CA VAL A 753 27.41 -8.45 -8.84
C VAL A 753 27.61 -8.04 -10.31
N GLN A 754 28.75 -7.40 -10.64
CA GLN A 754 29.05 -7.05 -12.03
C GLN A 754 29.13 -8.27 -12.95
N SER A 755 29.70 -9.36 -12.45
CA SER A 755 29.86 -10.61 -13.21
C SER A 755 28.50 -11.28 -13.46
N VAL A 756 27.61 -11.29 -12.46
CA VAL A 756 26.24 -11.84 -12.61
C VAL A 756 25.43 -11.02 -13.61
N LEU A 757 25.54 -9.69 -13.57
CA LEU A 757 24.85 -8.82 -14.52
C LEU A 757 25.38 -8.99 -15.95
N ALA A 758 26.69 -9.26 -16.11
CA ALA A 758 27.27 -9.57 -17.41
C ALA A 758 26.77 -10.92 -17.95
N GLU A 759 26.62 -11.91 -17.08
CA GLU A 759 26.09 -13.23 -17.41
C GLU A 759 24.60 -13.18 -17.79
N ALA A 760 23.79 -12.42 -17.04
CA ALA A 760 22.40 -12.14 -17.37
C ALA A 760 22.22 -11.32 -18.67
N ARG A 761 23.33 -10.84 -19.26
CA ARG A 761 23.34 -9.87 -20.38
C ARG A 761 22.45 -8.66 -20.07
N ALA A 762 22.57 -8.16 -18.85
CA ALA A 762 21.65 -7.17 -18.32
C ALA A 762 21.66 -5.86 -19.11
N GLY A 763 22.71 -5.56 -19.88
CA GLY A 763 22.91 -4.26 -20.55
C GLY A 763 23.16 -3.10 -19.58
N LEU A 764 22.94 -3.32 -18.29
CA LEU A 764 23.16 -2.40 -17.18
C LEU A 764 24.61 -2.43 -16.75
N THR A 765 25.14 -1.25 -16.40
CA THR A 765 26.49 -1.10 -15.88
C THR A 765 26.45 -0.57 -14.44
N THR A 766 27.61 -0.45 -13.80
CA THR A 766 27.73 0.18 -12.48
C THR A 766 27.17 1.60 -12.41
N ARG A 767 27.05 2.29 -13.54
CA ARG A 767 26.45 3.63 -13.63
C ARG A 767 24.95 3.63 -13.34
N ASN A 768 24.28 2.50 -13.56
CA ASN A 768 22.84 2.33 -13.36
C ASN A 768 22.50 1.84 -11.93
N MET A 769 23.51 1.57 -11.09
CA MET A 769 23.29 1.21 -9.69
C MET A 769 22.73 2.43 -8.94
N ILE A 770 21.48 2.33 -8.51
CA ILE A 770 20.81 3.42 -7.79
C ILE A 770 20.86 3.23 -6.28
N HIS A 771 21.03 1.99 -5.81
CA HIS A 771 21.08 1.67 -4.38
C HIS A 771 21.88 0.40 -4.11
N VAL A 772 22.75 0.47 -3.12
CA VAL A 772 23.41 -0.67 -2.50
C VAL A 772 23.03 -0.72 -1.02
N ARG A 773 22.26 -1.73 -0.62
CA ARG A 773 21.90 -1.99 0.77
C ARG A 773 22.68 -3.18 1.30
N LEU A 774 23.55 -2.95 2.28
CA LEU A 774 24.38 -3.95 2.93
C LEU A 774 23.81 -4.30 4.30
N PHE A 775 23.40 -5.54 4.49
CA PHE A 775 23.01 -6.12 5.76
C PHE A 775 24.20 -6.85 6.39
N PHE A 776 24.40 -6.67 7.69
CA PHE A 776 25.45 -7.36 8.44
C PHE A 776 24.98 -7.76 9.84
N VAL A 777 25.47 -8.91 10.31
CA VAL A 777 25.17 -9.39 11.66
C VAL A 777 25.95 -8.57 12.69
N SER A 778 25.23 -7.82 13.53
CA SER A 778 25.79 -6.77 14.39
C SER A 778 25.96 -7.15 15.86
N SER A 779 25.29 -8.20 16.32
CA SER A 779 25.21 -8.56 17.74
C SER A 779 25.54 -10.04 17.99
N LYS A 780 26.11 -10.32 19.16
CA LYS A 780 26.24 -11.68 19.71
C LYS A 780 25.55 -11.72 21.07
N GLU A 781 24.82 -12.78 21.34
CA GLU A 781 24.21 -13.04 22.64
C GLU A 781 25.30 -13.48 23.63
N SER A 782 25.42 -12.77 24.76
CA SER A 782 26.30 -13.19 25.87
C SER A 782 25.66 -14.34 26.65
N ALA A 783 26.47 -15.13 27.36
CA ALA A 783 26.02 -16.27 28.17
C ALA A 783 24.99 -15.92 29.27
N ASP A 784 24.88 -14.63 29.63
CA ASP A 784 23.93 -14.10 30.62
C ASP A 784 22.62 -13.54 29.99
N GLY A 785 22.40 -13.72 28.68
CA GLY A 785 21.22 -13.20 27.97
C GLY A 785 21.25 -11.69 27.70
N GLN A 786 22.37 -11.01 27.96
CA GLN A 786 22.59 -9.62 27.57
C GLN A 786 23.26 -9.53 26.18
N TYR A 787 22.71 -8.68 25.32
CA TYR A 787 23.19 -8.48 23.95
C TYR A 787 24.43 -7.59 23.90
N ILE A 788 25.49 -8.07 23.24
CA ILE A 788 26.71 -7.28 23.01
C ILE A 788 26.75 -6.88 21.54
N VAL A 789 26.62 -5.57 21.27
CA VAL A 789 26.87 -4.99 19.95
C VAL A 789 28.34 -5.17 19.61
N CYS A 790 28.65 -6.00 18.62
CA CYS A 790 30.01 -6.35 18.25
C CYS A 790 30.62 -5.36 17.24
N ASN A 791 29.79 -4.59 16.51
CA ASN A 791 30.23 -3.62 15.51
C ASN A 791 29.12 -2.57 15.26
N ASP A 792 29.44 -1.27 15.44
CA ASP A 792 28.54 -0.13 15.18
C ASP A 792 28.42 0.23 13.68
N GLY A 793 29.06 -0.57 12.81
CA GLY A 793 29.01 -0.45 11.36
C GLY A 793 29.82 0.72 10.80
N VAL A 794 30.48 1.55 11.60
CA VAL A 794 31.21 2.74 11.13
C VAL A 794 32.37 2.35 10.23
N GLN A 795 33.14 1.33 10.63
CA GLN A 795 34.23 0.79 9.79
C GLN A 795 33.70 0.15 8.50
N LEU A 796 32.52 -0.47 8.55
CA LEU A 796 31.88 -1.07 7.37
C LEU A 796 31.40 0.01 6.39
N ARG A 797 30.80 1.11 6.87
CA ARG A 797 30.39 2.27 6.06
C ARG A 797 31.60 2.88 5.35
N SER A 798 32.68 3.14 6.09
CA SER A 798 33.93 3.65 5.50
C SER A 798 34.52 2.68 4.48
N SER A 799 34.50 1.37 4.77
CA SER A 799 34.99 0.33 3.86
C SER A 799 34.13 0.20 2.60
N LEU A 800 32.80 0.31 2.73
CA LEU A 800 31.85 0.28 1.61
C LEU A 800 32.02 1.52 0.73
N SER A 801 32.08 2.71 1.33
CA SER A 801 32.36 3.95 0.59
C SER A 801 33.70 3.85 -0.16
N ALA A 802 34.75 3.34 0.49
CA ALA A 802 36.04 3.12 -0.16
C ALA A 802 36.00 2.05 -1.27
N ALA A 803 35.19 1.00 -1.11
CA ALA A 803 34.99 -0.04 -2.13
C ALA A 803 34.25 0.54 -3.36
N VAL A 804 33.16 1.25 -3.14
CA VAL A 804 32.39 1.96 -4.19
C VAL A 804 33.28 2.96 -4.92
N ASN A 805 34.04 3.79 -4.21
CA ASN A 805 34.98 4.76 -4.80
C ASN A 805 36.09 4.09 -5.61
N SER A 806 36.51 2.87 -5.25
CA SER A 806 37.53 2.14 -6.01
C SER A 806 37.01 1.55 -7.31
N MET A 807 35.70 1.31 -7.42
CA MET A 807 35.07 0.71 -8.59
C MET A 807 34.34 1.72 -9.48
N MET A 808 34.03 2.92 -8.98
CA MET A 808 33.16 3.89 -9.66
C MET A 808 33.80 5.28 -9.66
N GLU A 809 33.95 5.88 -10.85
CA GLU A 809 34.69 7.14 -11.02
C GLU A 809 33.82 8.41 -10.92
N ASN A 810 32.55 8.38 -11.36
CA ASN A 810 31.77 9.62 -11.56
C ASN A 810 30.27 9.55 -11.18
N ASN A 811 29.75 8.41 -10.74
CA ASN A 811 28.36 8.29 -10.24
C ASN A 811 28.33 7.31 -9.08
N HIS A 812 28.19 7.81 -7.85
CA HIS A 812 28.20 6.97 -6.66
C HIS A 812 26.77 6.57 -6.30
N PRO A 813 26.45 5.27 -6.19
CA PRO A 813 25.15 4.82 -5.74
C PRO A 813 24.89 5.32 -4.32
N ALA A 814 23.61 5.48 -3.99
CA ALA A 814 23.19 5.58 -2.62
C ALA A 814 23.56 4.27 -1.88
N THR A 815 24.12 4.38 -0.68
CA THR A 815 24.60 3.23 0.09
C THR A 815 23.97 3.23 1.47
N SER A 816 23.37 2.11 1.87
CA SER A 816 22.79 1.92 3.21
C SER A 816 23.39 0.70 3.89
N VAL A 817 23.96 0.87 5.08
CA VAL A 817 24.50 -0.21 5.92
C VAL A 817 23.56 -0.44 7.10
N ILE A 818 22.91 -1.61 7.11
CA ILE A 818 21.84 -1.97 8.04
C ILE A 818 22.31 -3.09 8.98
N PRO A 819 22.40 -2.83 10.28
CA PRO A 819 22.73 -3.87 11.27
C PRO A 819 21.51 -4.77 11.54
N VAL A 820 21.74 -6.08 11.58
CA VAL A 820 20.69 -7.10 11.78
C VAL A 820 21.15 -8.20 12.74
N LYS A 821 20.25 -9.10 13.13
CA LYS A 821 20.57 -10.23 14.02
C LYS A 821 21.00 -11.49 13.28
N ALA A 822 20.29 -11.85 12.22
CA ALA A 822 20.60 -12.98 11.37
C ALA A 822 20.21 -12.68 9.93
N ILE A 823 20.84 -13.38 8.99
CA ILE A 823 20.63 -13.24 7.56
C ILE A 823 20.47 -14.63 6.97
N ASP A 824 19.46 -14.79 6.13
CA ASP A 824 19.24 -16.00 5.35
C ASP A 824 18.74 -15.66 3.94
N THR A 825 18.68 -16.66 3.06
CA THR A 825 18.19 -16.51 1.68
C THR A 825 17.36 -17.70 1.25
N ILE A 826 16.26 -17.45 0.53
CA ILE A 826 15.41 -18.49 -0.05
C ILE A 826 15.59 -18.47 -1.57
N GLY A 827 15.69 -19.66 -2.19
CA GLY A 827 15.76 -19.80 -3.64
C GLY A 827 17.16 -19.62 -4.25
N VAL A 828 18.16 -19.23 -3.46
CA VAL A 828 19.58 -19.18 -3.87
C VAL A 828 20.20 -20.55 -3.58
N VAL A 829 19.86 -21.56 -4.37
CA VAL A 829 20.57 -22.85 -4.32
C VAL A 829 21.60 -22.84 -5.46
N PRO A 830 22.90 -22.68 -5.18
CA PRO A 830 23.89 -22.82 -6.24
C PRO A 830 23.81 -24.24 -6.82
N LYS A 831 23.80 -24.36 -8.15
CA LYS A 831 23.76 -25.64 -8.90
C LYS A 831 24.89 -26.62 -8.55
N HIS A 832 25.85 -26.19 -7.72
CA HIS A 832 27.04 -26.93 -7.33
C HIS A 832 27.42 -26.74 -5.85
N VAL A 833 26.63 -27.27 -4.89
CA VAL A 833 27.13 -27.59 -3.53
C VAL A 833 26.34 -28.75 -2.93
N GLY A 834 27.03 -29.79 -2.43
CA GLY A 834 26.43 -30.78 -1.55
C GLY A 834 26.45 -30.30 -0.10
N ASN A 835 25.34 -30.47 0.63
CA ASN A 835 25.15 -30.43 2.10
C ASN A 835 26.30 -29.89 3.00
N GLU A 836 26.81 -28.69 2.76
CA GLU A 836 27.68 -27.99 3.72
C GLU A 836 26.86 -26.90 4.42
N ASN A 837 26.70 -27.00 5.75
CA ASN A 837 26.08 -25.94 6.55
C ASN A 837 26.98 -24.69 6.52
N ARG A 838 26.52 -23.64 5.85
CA ARG A 838 27.20 -22.35 5.77
C ARG A 838 26.36 -21.25 6.41
N ILE A 839 27.01 -20.38 7.18
CA ILE A 839 26.39 -19.24 7.84
C ILE A 839 26.66 -17.99 7.01
N ILE A 840 25.60 -17.24 6.67
CA ILE A 840 25.69 -15.98 5.94
C ILE A 840 26.08 -14.85 6.90
N MET A 841 27.13 -14.12 6.56
CA MET A 841 27.67 -13.03 7.38
C MET A 841 27.23 -11.65 6.88
N PHE A 842 27.20 -11.51 5.55
CA PHE A 842 26.83 -10.27 4.87
C PHE A 842 25.89 -10.59 3.72
N ALA A 843 24.88 -9.76 3.52
CA ALA A 843 24.06 -9.75 2.32
C ALA A 843 24.01 -8.35 1.74
N MET A 844 24.20 -8.25 0.43
CA MET A 844 24.19 -6.99 -0.32
C MET A 844 23.07 -7.07 -1.36
N GLN A 845 22.04 -6.28 -1.15
CA GLN A 845 20.95 -6.07 -2.10
C GLN A 845 21.30 -4.85 -2.96
N VAL A 846 21.36 -5.04 -4.27
CA VAL A 846 21.69 -4.00 -5.25
C VAL A 846 20.50 -3.79 -6.18
N LEU A 847 20.04 -2.56 -6.28
CA LEU A 847 19.00 -2.16 -7.24
C LEU A 847 19.64 -1.35 -8.36
N LEU A 848 19.42 -1.80 -9.60
CA LEU A 848 19.84 -1.13 -10.83
C LEU A 848 18.63 -0.72 -11.64
N LEU A 849 18.62 0.53 -12.11
CA LEU A 849 17.51 1.06 -12.86
C LEU A 849 17.94 2.11 -13.88
N ASP A 850 17.44 1.98 -15.10
CA ASP A 850 17.36 3.03 -16.11
C ASP A 850 15.89 3.31 -16.44
N PRO A 851 15.27 4.32 -15.81
CA PRO A 851 13.84 4.56 -15.97
C PRO A 851 13.49 5.05 -17.38
N VAL A 852 14.40 5.77 -18.05
CA VAL A 852 14.17 6.32 -19.38
C VAL A 852 14.23 5.21 -20.43
N HIS A 853 15.20 4.31 -20.30
CA HIS A 853 15.28 3.17 -21.20
C HIS A 853 14.11 2.20 -21.00
N LEU A 854 13.71 1.94 -19.74
CA LEU A 854 12.53 1.15 -19.42
C LEU A 854 11.27 1.68 -20.12
N GLU A 855 11.02 2.99 -20.04
CA GLU A 855 9.89 3.63 -20.73
C GLU A 855 9.95 3.43 -22.25
N THR A 856 11.14 3.62 -22.82
CA THR A 856 11.36 3.50 -24.25
C THR A 856 11.07 2.08 -24.75
N GLU A 857 11.57 1.07 -24.04
CA GLU A 857 11.35 -0.34 -24.40
C GLU A 857 9.88 -0.74 -24.26
N ILE A 858 9.21 -0.35 -23.16
CA ILE A 858 7.77 -0.58 -23.00
C ILE A 858 7.00 0.03 -24.17
N TRP A 859 7.33 1.26 -24.56
CA TRP A 859 6.66 1.94 -25.67
C TRP A 859 6.89 1.27 -27.02
N ILE A 860 8.14 0.91 -27.36
CA ILE A 860 8.48 0.22 -28.61
C ILE A 860 7.68 -1.08 -28.75
N HIS A 861 7.46 -1.77 -27.65
CA HIS A 861 6.74 -3.04 -27.63
C HIS A 861 5.20 -2.88 -27.62
N LYS A 862 4.64 -1.70 -27.30
CA LYS A 862 3.19 -1.44 -27.41
C LYS A 862 2.72 -1.19 -28.85
N ASP A 863 3.57 -0.61 -29.70
CA ASP A 863 3.24 -0.31 -31.10
C ASP A 863 3.43 -1.52 -32.05
N ARG A 864 3.96 -2.64 -31.54
CA ARG A 864 4.11 -3.92 -32.26
C ARG A 864 2.99 -4.87 -31.92
#